data_AF-A0A6B1J0L2-F1
#
_entry.id   AF-A0A6B1J0L2-F1
#
_cell.length_a   1.000
_cell.length_b   1.000
_cell.length_c   1.000
_cell.angle_alpha   90.00
_cell.angle_beta   90.00
_cell.angle_gamma   90.00
#
_symmetry.space_group_name_H-M   'P 1'
#
loop_
_entity.id
_entity.type
_entity.pdbx_description
1 polymer ?
#
loop_
_entity_poly.entity_id
_entity_poly.type
_entity_poly.pdbx_seq_one_letter_code
_entity_poly.pdbx_strand_id
1 'polypeptide(L)'
;MSESEEESGHNEYYGNPDLPTAEDDLGFRSYVYAVRKFLTHDDTQPPLTISVEGDWGSGKSSFLLQLEDALRDEGHFTVQFNPWQHDKEEQLWAVFAIQFFDQLTQQLSITQRWKGHVKLYLRRTDWNSSWISIIQNILLGLFALVITIAIPLVVVALGLEVSRSLGVVQSSSLSTVFNAVVYSGSLLLFLTGIVSIWIRIRNELGAGIRKGISRHVDSPDYSDRIPFIKNFRDDFENIVDVYTGDEPVFVFIDDLDRCEDQKAAELMEGINTLISGETPIFFIMAMDRNKVAASVAKKHERSAESQEKRSDVGVSQQNAEISYGNNYLQKFIEISFQVPSPSKDNVEDFVNSLVYTDHDRSETESQEWHKNTENLANFREKLTEMSSLLSKRLNYNPRDIKRFVNMYRFQTLLAKERGIIDRNRGIGIGITVEQLGKFVALSLQKPQFVSDLTNNPEDLSHLQEYALSDSTDGKFDINLSDATRRWKNDEKLLTLLTIGCDGSTPDPYSFENANVEFLLQISPESSLTLSDERRITVRILEPIGEIFGTDERVYTLQKSQIVSLPATNAIPLIERGAARLPEDSQERPSDISVDIEDFEESQSNTFTRTSNNQKIVTIKMIKKYPESILGVDGREYRAERNDVISLPVPDAIPLIERGFAKRLEN
;
A
#
# COMPACT_ATOMS: atom_id res chain seq x y z
N MET A 1 -16.92 29.09 29.08
CA MET A 1 -16.12 28.55 30.21
C MET A 1 -16.45 27.08 30.29
N SER A 2 -15.62 26.14 29.87
CA SER A 2 -14.19 26.18 29.54
C SER A 2 -13.89 24.97 28.65
N GLU A 3 -13.17 25.25 27.56
CA GLU A 3 -12.07 24.44 27.01
C GLU A 3 -12.23 22.92 26.96
N SER A 4 -12.50 22.42 25.77
CA SER A 4 -11.70 21.34 25.19
C SER A 4 -11.41 21.73 23.74
N GLU A 5 -10.50 22.69 23.56
CA GLU A 5 -9.79 22.82 22.30
C GLU A 5 -9.04 21.49 22.11
N GLU A 6 -9.43 20.76 21.07
CA GLU A 6 -8.72 19.58 20.63
C GLU A 6 -7.30 20.02 20.27
N GLU A 7 -6.31 19.50 20.99
CA GLU A 7 -4.91 19.48 20.57
C GLU A 7 -4.83 18.76 19.22
N SER A 8 -4.97 19.48 18.11
CA SER A 8 -4.58 19.00 16.79
C SER A 8 -3.05 19.04 16.70
N GLY A 9 -2.39 18.17 17.46
CA GLY A 9 -0.95 17.95 17.34
C GLY A 9 -0.64 17.50 15.92
N HIS A 10 0.03 18.35 15.15
CA HIS A 10 0.59 18.00 13.85
C HIS A 10 1.56 16.83 14.05
N ASN A 11 1.13 15.64 13.68
CA ASN A 11 1.92 14.43 13.85
C ASN A 11 3.00 14.41 12.76
N GLU A 12 4.25 14.73 13.10
CA GLU A 12 5.42 14.68 12.21
C GLU A 12 5.65 13.29 11.58
N TYR A 13 4.93 12.27 12.07
CA TYR A 13 5.08 10.86 11.69
C TYR A 13 3.89 10.38 10.86
N TYR A 14 3.74 10.93 9.65
CA TYR A 14 2.76 10.49 8.65
C TYR A 14 3.43 9.85 7.42
N GLY A 15 2.72 8.93 6.77
CA GLY A 15 3.13 8.30 5.52
C GLY A 15 2.35 8.85 4.33
N ASN A 16 3.03 9.05 3.20
CA ASN A 16 2.39 9.47 1.95
C ASN A 16 1.87 8.24 1.19
N PRO A 17 0.56 8.10 0.95
CA PRO A 17 0.03 6.96 0.20
C PRO A 17 0.45 7.00 -1.28
N ASP A 18 0.59 5.82 -1.89
CA ASP A 18 0.82 5.69 -3.33
C ASP A 18 -0.51 5.70 -4.09
N LEU A 19 -1.08 6.90 -4.24
CA LEU A 19 -2.29 7.14 -5.01
C LEU A 19 -2.01 8.13 -6.15
N PRO A 20 -2.72 8.01 -7.29
CA PRO A 20 -2.71 9.06 -8.30
C PRO A 20 -3.28 10.37 -7.73
N THR A 21 -2.85 11.50 -8.28
CA THR A 21 -3.27 12.83 -7.83
C THR A 21 -3.62 13.73 -9.01
N ALA A 22 -4.62 14.59 -8.80
CA ALA A 22 -5.00 15.66 -9.72
C ALA A 22 -4.11 16.91 -9.57
N GLU A 23 -3.38 17.02 -8.46
CA GLU A 23 -2.42 18.09 -8.24
C GLU A 23 -1.16 17.86 -9.07
N ASP A 24 -0.64 18.93 -9.67
CA ASP A 24 0.51 18.86 -10.55
C ASP A 24 1.79 19.30 -9.84
N ASP A 25 2.38 18.38 -9.09
CA ASP A 25 3.70 18.54 -8.47
C ASP A 25 4.85 18.12 -9.38
N LEU A 26 4.56 17.44 -10.50
CA LEU A 26 5.57 16.85 -11.40
C LEU A 26 5.76 17.64 -12.70
N GLY A 27 4.97 18.70 -12.91
CA GLY A 27 5.00 19.59 -14.06
C GLY A 27 4.38 19.00 -15.33
N PHE A 28 3.35 18.16 -15.17
CA PHE A 28 2.57 17.57 -16.26
C PHE A 28 1.58 18.55 -16.91
N ARG A 29 1.28 19.69 -16.29
CA ARG A 29 0.24 20.63 -16.74
C ARG A 29 0.36 21.07 -18.19
N SER A 30 1.57 21.34 -18.68
CA SER A 30 1.80 21.74 -20.07
C SER A 30 1.48 20.61 -21.06
N TYR A 31 1.82 19.38 -20.69
CA TYR A 31 1.56 18.17 -21.47
C TYR A 31 0.07 17.81 -21.46
N VAL A 32 -0.57 17.84 -20.28
CA VAL A 32 -2.01 17.65 -20.12
C VAL A 32 -2.77 18.67 -20.96
N TYR A 33 -2.38 19.96 -20.91
CA TYR A 33 -2.97 21.01 -21.72
C TYR A 33 -2.86 20.72 -23.23
N ALA A 34 -1.68 20.28 -23.69
CA ALA A 34 -1.43 19.97 -25.10
C ALA A 34 -2.27 18.78 -25.58
N VAL A 35 -2.27 17.67 -24.83
CA VAL A 35 -3.06 16.47 -25.17
C VAL A 35 -4.54 16.79 -25.17
N ARG A 36 -5.04 17.47 -24.14
CA ARG A 36 -6.43 17.93 -24.07
C ARG A 36 -6.79 18.81 -25.28
N LYS A 37 -5.97 19.82 -25.59
CA LYS A 37 -6.22 20.72 -26.74
C LYS A 37 -6.23 19.98 -28.08
N PHE A 38 -5.38 18.97 -28.22
CA PHE A 38 -5.35 18.14 -29.41
C PHE A 38 -6.62 17.28 -29.52
N LEU A 39 -7.03 16.66 -28.43
CA LEU A 39 -8.21 15.80 -28.34
C LEU A 39 -9.54 16.55 -28.55
N THR A 40 -9.64 17.79 -28.06
CA THR A 40 -10.88 18.60 -28.15
C THR A 40 -10.92 19.55 -29.35
N HIS A 41 -9.95 19.44 -30.28
CA HIS A 41 -9.95 20.26 -31.48
C HIS A 41 -11.02 19.78 -32.47
N ASP A 42 -11.77 20.70 -33.09
CA ASP A 42 -12.89 20.39 -33.99
C ASP A 42 -12.49 19.51 -35.19
N ASP A 43 -11.25 19.66 -35.67
CA ASP A 43 -10.71 18.86 -36.78
C ASP A 43 -10.18 17.47 -36.36
N THR A 44 -10.06 17.20 -35.05
CA THR A 44 -9.61 15.88 -34.56
C THR A 44 -10.78 14.91 -34.62
N GLN A 45 -10.76 14.03 -35.62
CA GLN A 45 -11.86 13.11 -35.86
C GLN A 45 -11.70 11.80 -35.07
N PRO A 46 -12.73 11.38 -34.31
CA PRO A 46 -12.80 10.04 -33.73
C PRO A 46 -13.21 8.97 -34.77
N PRO A 47 -12.99 7.68 -34.50
CA PRO A 47 -12.32 7.15 -33.31
C PRO A 47 -10.80 7.34 -33.35
N LEU A 48 -10.20 7.58 -32.18
CA LEU A 48 -8.76 7.77 -32.06
C LEU A 48 -8.25 7.19 -30.74
N THR A 49 -7.13 6.48 -30.79
CA THR A 49 -6.50 5.86 -29.63
C THR A 49 -5.11 6.46 -29.35
N ILE A 50 -4.93 6.92 -28.12
CA ILE A 50 -3.68 7.46 -27.60
C ILE A 50 -3.17 6.54 -26.48
N SER A 51 -1.90 6.15 -26.53
CA SER A 51 -1.21 5.52 -25.40
C SER A 51 -0.43 6.56 -24.58
N VAL A 52 -0.52 6.44 -23.26
CA VAL A 52 0.30 7.16 -22.28
C VAL A 52 1.31 6.16 -21.72
N GLU A 53 2.55 6.26 -22.19
CA GLU A 53 3.58 5.25 -22.00
C GLU A 53 4.65 5.70 -21.00
N GLY A 54 5.19 4.75 -20.24
CA GLY A 54 6.30 5.02 -19.32
C GLY A 54 6.53 3.87 -18.35
N ASP A 55 7.63 3.94 -17.62
CA ASP A 55 7.98 2.92 -16.64
C ASP A 55 6.99 2.88 -15.46
N TRP A 56 7.03 1.80 -14.70
CA TRP A 56 6.20 1.68 -13.51
C TRP A 56 6.58 2.74 -12.47
N GLY A 57 5.60 3.50 -11.98
CA GLY A 57 5.83 4.59 -11.03
C GLY A 57 6.14 5.95 -11.67
N SER A 58 6.20 6.07 -13.00
CA SER A 58 6.51 7.34 -13.70
C SER A 58 5.44 8.44 -13.60
N GLY A 59 4.24 8.14 -13.07
CA GLY A 59 3.14 9.10 -12.95
C GLY A 59 2.05 9.00 -14.01
N LYS A 60 2.00 7.92 -14.83
CA LYS A 60 0.95 7.70 -15.84
C LYS A 60 -0.48 7.86 -15.31
N SER A 61 -0.80 7.20 -14.20
CA SER A 61 -2.14 7.26 -13.60
C SER A 61 -2.50 8.67 -13.11
N SER A 62 -1.54 9.42 -12.56
CA SER A 62 -1.73 10.84 -12.21
C SER A 62 -1.95 11.70 -13.46
N PHE A 63 -1.19 11.46 -14.53
CA PHE A 63 -1.38 12.15 -15.81
C PHE A 63 -2.78 11.90 -16.39
N LEU A 64 -3.25 10.64 -16.39
CA LEU A 64 -4.61 10.32 -16.83
C LEU A 64 -5.66 11.02 -15.99
N LEU A 65 -5.52 11.01 -14.66
CA LEU A 65 -6.44 11.68 -13.75
C LEU A 65 -6.51 13.18 -14.00
N GLN A 66 -5.36 13.84 -14.17
CA GLN A 66 -5.29 15.27 -14.51
C GLN A 66 -5.93 15.58 -15.87
N LEU A 67 -5.72 14.73 -16.86
CA LEU A 67 -6.33 14.89 -18.20
C LEU A 67 -7.85 14.68 -18.16
N GLU A 68 -8.30 13.68 -17.41
CA GLU A 68 -9.72 13.41 -17.22
C GLU A 68 -10.40 14.58 -16.52
N ASP A 69 -9.84 15.07 -15.42
CA ASP A 69 -10.38 16.23 -14.70
C ASP A 69 -10.48 17.44 -15.64
N ALA A 70 -9.45 17.71 -16.42
CA ALA A 70 -9.44 18.81 -17.38
C ALA A 70 -10.49 18.68 -18.49
N LEU A 71 -10.85 17.46 -18.91
CA LEU A 71 -11.90 17.21 -19.90
C LEU A 71 -13.31 17.25 -19.27
N ARG A 72 -13.44 16.69 -18.07
CA ARG A 72 -14.69 16.69 -17.32
C ARG A 72 -15.11 18.10 -16.89
N ASP A 73 -14.15 18.95 -16.54
CA ASP A 73 -14.39 20.36 -16.21
C ASP A 73 -14.91 21.17 -17.41
N GLU A 74 -14.60 20.76 -18.64
CA GLU A 74 -15.16 21.32 -19.88
C GLU A 74 -16.55 20.74 -20.24
N GLY A 75 -17.04 19.77 -19.45
CA GLY A 75 -18.34 19.14 -19.65
C GLY A 75 -18.35 17.96 -20.63
N HIS A 76 -17.17 17.45 -21.02
CA HIS A 76 -17.08 16.26 -21.88
C HIS A 76 -17.41 14.97 -21.13
N PHE A 77 -17.86 13.95 -21.86
CA PHE A 77 -18.09 12.63 -21.28
C PHE A 77 -16.76 11.91 -21.02
N THR A 78 -16.54 11.44 -19.79
CA THR A 78 -15.36 10.66 -19.42
C THR A 78 -15.73 9.30 -18.87
N VAL A 79 -15.02 8.24 -19.23
CA VAL A 79 -15.25 6.88 -18.72
C VAL A 79 -13.92 6.30 -18.28
N GLN A 80 -13.84 5.77 -17.07
CA GLN A 80 -12.66 5.06 -16.57
C GLN A 80 -12.88 3.54 -16.61
N PHE A 81 -11.84 2.80 -16.99
CA PHE A 81 -11.83 1.35 -16.93
C PHE A 81 -10.47 0.82 -16.46
N ASN A 82 -10.46 0.06 -15.37
CA ASN A 82 -9.26 -0.62 -14.89
C ASN A 82 -9.39 -2.14 -15.12
N PRO A 83 -8.81 -2.70 -16.20
CA PRO A 83 -8.89 -4.13 -16.49
C PRO A 83 -8.27 -5.02 -15.41
N TRP A 84 -7.24 -4.56 -14.69
CA TRP A 84 -6.60 -5.34 -13.63
C TRP A 84 -7.56 -5.62 -12.46
N GLN A 85 -8.51 -4.71 -12.17
CA GLN A 85 -9.56 -4.95 -11.16
C GLN A 85 -10.54 -6.08 -11.57
N HIS A 86 -10.63 -6.37 -12.86
CA HIS A 86 -11.54 -7.37 -13.44
C HIS A 86 -10.80 -8.57 -14.02
N ASP A 87 -9.53 -8.74 -13.69
CA ASP A 87 -8.64 -9.77 -14.24
C ASP A 87 -9.04 -11.20 -13.86
N LYS A 88 -10.13 -11.41 -13.12
CA LYS A 88 -10.72 -12.74 -12.86
C LYS A 88 -11.89 -13.08 -13.79
N GLU A 89 -12.45 -12.08 -14.45
CA GLU A 89 -13.60 -12.25 -15.34
C GLU A 89 -13.15 -12.96 -16.63
N GLU A 90 -14.03 -13.80 -17.18
CA GLU A 90 -13.73 -14.57 -18.40
C GLU A 90 -13.60 -13.67 -19.63
N GLN A 91 -14.36 -12.57 -19.68
CA GLN A 91 -14.43 -11.69 -20.84
C GLN A 91 -14.32 -10.22 -20.42
N LEU A 92 -13.10 -9.67 -20.41
CA LEU A 92 -12.83 -8.28 -20.01
C LEU A 92 -13.59 -7.24 -20.84
N TRP A 93 -13.71 -7.46 -22.16
CA TRP A 93 -14.41 -6.54 -23.06
C TRP A 93 -15.91 -6.40 -22.70
N ALA A 94 -16.53 -7.45 -22.16
CA ALA A 94 -17.94 -7.43 -21.74
C ALA A 94 -18.11 -6.60 -20.46
N VAL A 95 -17.17 -6.75 -19.53
CA VAL A 95 -17.11 -5.94 -18.30
C VAL A 95 -16.86 -4.47 -18.63
N PHE A 96 -15.93 -4.20 -19.55
CA PHE A 96 -15.67 -2.87 -20.09
C PHE A 96 -16.95 -2.23 -20.60
N ALA A 97 -17.70 -2.91 -21.47
CA ALA A 97 -18.92 -2.34 -22.03
C ALA A 97 -19.98 -2.04 -20.97
N ILE A 98 -20.16 -2.92 -19.99
CA ILE A 98 -21.08 -2.68 -18.87
C ILE A 98 -20.68 -1.41 -18.10
N GLN A 99 -19.40 -1.30 -17.73
CA GLN A 99 -18.90 -0.12 -17.00
C GLN A 99 -18.97 1.15 -17.82
N PHE A 100 -18.67 1.06 -19.11
CA PHE A 100 -18.79 2.16 -20.06
C PHE A 100 -20.22 2.71 -20.05
N PHE A 101 -21.23 1.85 -20.21
CA PHE A 101 -22.63 2.31 -20.21
C PHE A 101 -23.08 2.82 -18.84
N ASP A 102 -22.67 2.17 -17.75
CA ASP A 102 -23.05 2.59 -16.40
C ASP A 102 -22.47 3.97 -16.07
N GLN A 103 -21.21 4.24 -16.41
CA GLN A 103 -20.58 5.55 -16.18
C GLN A 103 -21.10 6.62 -17.13
N LEU A 104 -21.30 6.30 -18.41
CA LEU A 104 -21.86 7.21 -19.40
C LEU A 104 -23.27 7.67 -18.99
N THR A 105 -24.14 6.73 -18.64
CA THR A 105 -25.52 7.06 -18.22
C THR A 105 -25.55 7.82 -16.91
N GLN A 106 -24.58 7.64 -16.02
CA GLN A 106 -24.46 8.39 -14.76
C GLN A 106 -24.12 9.88 -14.95
N GLN A 107 -23.56 10.27 -16.09
CA GLN A 107 -23.25 11.66 -16.41
C GLN A 107 -24.44 12.43 -17.00
N LEU A 108 -25.45 11.72 -17.50
CA LEU A 108 -26.65 12.34 -18.07
C LEU A 108 -27.63 12.81 -16.98
N SER A 109 -28.41 13.85 -17.28
CA SER A 109 -29.57 14.22 -16.45
C SER A 109 -30.64 13.11 -16.44
N ILE A 110 -31.47 13.06 -15.41
CA ILE A 110 -32.58 12.08 -15.30
C ILE A 110 -33.48 12.13 -16.54
N THR A 111 -33.73 13.32 -17.09
CA THR A 111 -34.53 13.50 -18.30
C THR A 111 -33.86 12.99 -19.57
N GLN A 112 -32.55 13.21 -19.72
CA GLN A 112 -31.77 12.69 -20.86
C GLN A 112 -31.69 11.17 -20.80
N ARG A 113 -31.43 10.60 -19.62
CA ARG A 113 -31.45 9.13 -19.41
C ARG A 113 -32.78 8.53 -19.85
N TRP A 114 -33.90 9.11 -19.39
CA TRP A 114 -35.22 8.56 -19.70
C TRP A 114 -35.55 8.67 -21.20
N LYS A 115 -35.26 9.81 -21.83
CA LYS A 115 -35.41 9.98 -23.28
C LYS A 115 -34.53 8.99 -24.05
N GLY A 116 -33.28 8.82 -23.62
CA GLY A 116 -32.33 7.89 -24.21
C GLY A 116 -32.82 6.45 -24.12
N HIS A 117 -33.22 5.98 -22.93
CA HIS A 117 -33.79 4.65 -22.76
C HIS A 117 -35.01 4.40 -23.66
N VAL A 118 -35.91 5.38 -23.80
CA VAL A 118 -37.08 5.27 -24.69
C VAL A 118 -36.65 5.23 -26.16
N LYS A 119 -35.76 6.13 -26.59
CA LYS A 119 -35.23 6.17 -27.97
C LYS A 119 -34.52 4.85 -28.31
N LEU A 120 -33.73 4.33 -27.38
CA LEU A 120 -33.02 3.06 -27.50
C LEU A 120 -33.99 1.88 -27.59
N TYR A 121 -35.02 1.82 -26.73
CA TYR A 121 -36.05 0.80 -26.78
C TYR A 121 -36.80 0.79 -28.12
N LEU A 122 -37.13 1.97 -28.65
CA LEU A 122 -37.80 2.11 -29.95
C LEU A 122 -36.90 1.70 -31.13
N ARG A 123 -35.58 1.91 -31.02
CA ARG A 123 -34.61 1.56 -32.07
C ARG A 123 -34.22 0.08 -32.06
N ARG A 124 -34.21 -0.56 -30.88
CA ARG A 124 -33.91 -2.00 -30.70
C ARG A 124 -35.05 -2.94 -31.05
N THR A 125 -36.28 -2.45 -31.03
CA THR A 125 -37.44 -3.32 -31.23
C THR A 125 -37.66 -3.55 -32.71
N ASP A 126 -37.48 -4.77 -33.21
CA ASP A 126 -37.92 -5.15 -34.55
C ASP A 126 -39.44 -5.04 -34.63
N TRP A 127 -39.93 -3.97 -35.26
CA TRP A 127 -41.34 -3.60 -35.33
C TRP A 127 -42.23 -4.67 -36.00
N ASN A 128 -41.63 -5.59 -36.77
CA ASN A 128 -42.36 -6.65 -37.47
C ASN A 128 -42.72 -7.87 -36.62
N SER A 129 -42.02 -8.14 -35.51
CA SER A 129 -42.24 -9.37 -34.70
C SER A 129 -42.58 -9.11 -33.24
N SER A 130 -42.29 -7.89 -32.74
CA SER A 130 -42.34 -7.58 -31.30
C SER A 130 -43.45 -6.59 -30.89
N TRP A 131 -44.37 -6.21 -31.79
CA TRP A 131 -45.48 -5.31 -31.41
C TRP A 131 -46.41 -5.93 -30.35
N ILE A 132 -46.52 -7.26 -30.33
CA ILE A 132 -47.31 -8.01 -29.33
C ILE A 132 -46.71 -7.87 -27.93
N SER A 133 -45.39 -7.95 -27.77
CA SER A 133 -44.74 -7.80 -26.46
C SER A 133 -44.81 -6.37 -25.95
N ILE A 134 -44.74 -5.37 -26.84
CA ILE A 134 -44.99 -3.96 -26.51
C ILE A 134 -46.41 -3.78 -25.98
N ILE A 135 -47.43 -4.28 -26.70
CA ILE A 135 -48.83 -4.17 -26.27
C ILE A 135 -49.06 -4.90 -24.96
N GLN A 136 -48.50 -6.10 -24.77
CA GLN A 136 -48.61 -6.84 -23.52
C GLN A 136 -48.02 -6.05 -22.35
N ASN A 137 -46.84 -5.45 -22.51
CA ASN A 137 -46.21 -4.64 -21.48
C ASN A 137 -46.98 -3.35 -21.19
N ILE A 138 -47.54 -2.69 -22.21
CA ILE A 138 -48.41 -1.51 -22.05
C ILE A 138 -49.69 -1.90 -21.31
N LEU A 139 -50.32 -3.01 -21.67
CA LEU A 139 -51.54 -3.51 -21.00
C LEU A 139 -51.27 -3.90 -19.55
N LEU A 140 -50.14 -4.57 -19.26
CA LEU A 140 -49.69 -4.87 -17.90
C LEU A 140 -49.41 -3.59 -17.10
N GLY A 141 -48.79 -2.59 -17.72
CA GLY A 141 -48.56 -1.28 -17.11
C GLY A 141 -49.86 -0.54 -16.79
N LEU A 142 -50.81 -0.52 -17.73
CA LEU A 142 -52.15 0.05 -17.54
C LEU A 142 -52.92 -0.68 -16.44
N PHE A 143 -52.84 -2.01 -16.41
CA PHE A 143 -53.46 -2.82 -15.36
C PHE A 143 -52.88 -2.50 -13.97
N ALA A 144 -51.55 -2.39 -13.86
CA ALA A 144 -50.89 -1.98 -12.62
C ALA A 144 -51.27 -0.55 -12.19
N LEU A 145 -51.40 0.38 -13.15
CA LEU A 145 -51.85 1.74 -12.89
C LEU A 145 -53.30 1.77 -12.37
N VAL A 146 -54.20 1.00 -13.01
CA VAL A 146 -55.60 0.87 -12.57
C VAL A 146 -55.68 0.31 -11.15
N ILE A 147 -54.91 -0.74 -10.82
CA ILE A 147 -54.85 -1.29 -9.46
C ILE A 147 -54.38 -0.24 -8.45
N THR A 148 -53.35 0.54 -8.82
CA THR A 148 -52.78 1.60 -7.97
C THR A 148 -53.77 2.73 -7.68
N ILE A 149 -54.70 3.01 -8.61
CA ILE A 149 -55.77 4.00 -8.42
C ILE A 149 -56.98 3.38 -7.69
N ALA A 150 -57.34 2.15 -8.04
CA ALA A 150 -58.54 1.47 -7.54
C ALA A 150 -58.42 1.09 -6.05
N ILE A 151 -57.26 0.59 -5.61
CA ILE A 151 -57.05 0.19 -4.20
C ILE A 151 -57.28 1.36 -3.23
N PRO A 152 -56.65 2.55 -3.40
CA PRO A 152 -56.93 3.72 -2.57
C PRO A 152 -58.40 4.11 -2.56
N LEU A 153 -59.05 4.10 -3.73
CA LEU A 153 -60.47 4.44 -3.88
C LEU A 153 -61.37 3.48 -3.09
N VAL A 154 -61.10 2.19 -3.16
CA VAL A 154 -61.82 1.16 -2.41
C VAL A 154 -61.57 1.31 -0.90
N VAL A 155 -60.34 1.57 -0.47
CA VAL A 155 -60.00 1.81 0.94
C VAL A 155 -60.74 3.03 1.50
N VAL A 156 -60.82 4.12 0.72
CA VAL A 156 -61.60 5.31 1.11
C VAL A 156 -63.09 5.00 1.19
N ALA A 157 -63.65 4.31 0.19
CA ALA A 157 -65.07 3.95 0.17
C ALA A 157 -65.46 3.05 1.33
N LEU A 158 -64.67 2.02 1.61
CA LEU A 158 -64.89 1.11 2.75
C LEU A 158 -64.68 1.81 4.09
N GLY A 159 -63.66 2.67 4.22
CA GLY A 159 -63.44 3.47 5.42
C GLY A 159 -64.63 4.35 5.76
N LEU A 160 -65.22 5.01 4.76
CA LEU A 160 -66.42 5.85 4.92
C LEU A 160 -67.64 5.03 5.39
N GLU A 161 -67.84 3.84 4.84
CA GLU A 161 -68.97 2.98 5.20
C GLU A 161 -68.82 2.37 6.61
N VAL A 162 -67.60 2.00 6.98
CA VAL A 162 -67.26 1.55 8.34
C VAL A 162 -67.44 2.68 9.35
N SER A 163 -67.05 3.90 9.01
CA SER A 163 -67.27 5.09 9.85
C SER A 163 -68.77 5.32 10.14
N ARG A 164 -69.62 5.14 9.13
CA ARG A 164 -71.08 5.25 9.25
C ARG A 164 -71.68 4.12 10.10
N SER A 165 -71.25 2.88 9.89
CA SER A 165 -71.83 1.70 10.57
C SER A 165 -71.40 1.55 12.03
N LEU A 166 -70.20 1.99 12.39
CA LEU A 166 -69.71 1.97 13.78
C LEU A 166 -70.22 3.13 14.65
N GLY A 167 -71.03 4.05 14.11
CA GLY A 167 -71.61 5.15 14.87
C GLY A 167 -70.60 6.22 15.33
N VAL A 168 -69.37 6.19 14.81
CA VAL A 168 -68.29 7.16 15.10
C VAL A 168 -68.67 8.60 14.73
N VAL A 169 -69.75 8.76 13.94
CA VAL A 169 -70.37 10.01 13.50
C VAL A 169 -70.94 10.87 14.65
N GLN A 170 -71.16 10.33 15.86
CA GLN A 170 -71.71 11.13 16.98
C GLN A 170 -70.69 12.05 17.67
N SER A 171 -69.38 11.88 17.47
CA SER A 171 -68.36 12.81 18.00
C SER A 171 -67.58 13.48 16.87
N SER A 172 -67.52 14.81 16.90
CA SER A 172 -66.90 15.63 15.85
C SER A 172 -65.37 15.49 15.76
N SER A 173 -64.72 15.11 16.87
CA SER A 173 -63.27 14.93 16.94
C SER A 173 -62.79 13.61 16.35
N LEU A 174 -63.42 12.47 16.70
CA LEU A 174 -62.96 11.15 16.25
C LEU A 174 -63.21 10.90 14.75
N SER A 175 -64.30 11.43 14.19
CA SER A 175 -64.58 11.35 12.76
C SER A 175 -63.56 12.14 11.92
N THR A 176 -63.09 13.27 12.42
CA THR A 176 -62.05 14.08 11.77
C THR A 176 -60.71 13.35 11.75
N VAL A 177 -60.30 12.76 12.88
CA VAL A 177 -59.05 11.99 12.98
C VAL A 177 -59.10 10.73 12.11
N PHE A 178 -60.20 9.99 12.12
CA PHE A 178 -60.35 8.77 11.32
C PHE A 178 -60.30 9.06 9.81
N ASN A 179 -61.03 10.07 9.34
CA ASN A 179 -61.00 10.47 7.93
C ASN A 179 -59.61 10.97 7.52
N ALA A 180 -58.92 11.73 8.38
CA ALA A 180 -57.56 12.15 8.13
C ALA A 180 -56.61 10.95 7.93
N VAL A 181 -56.73 9.90 8.76
CA VAL A 181 -55.94 8.65 8.64
C VAL A 181 -56.26 7.89 7.35
N VAL A 182 -57.54 7.77 6.98
CA VAL A 182 -57.95 7.07 5.75
C VAL A 182 -57.49 7.83 4.50
N TYR A 183 -57.63 9.16 4.47
CA TYR A 183 -57.15 9.97 3.35
C TYR A 183 -55.62 10.02 3.29
N SER A 184 -54.93 10.16 4.42
CA SER A 184 -53.47 10.15 4.44
C SER A 184 -52.91 8.78 4.06
N GLY A 185 -53.52 7.69 4.55
CA GLY A 185 -53.11 6.31 4.23
C GLY A 185 -53.35 5.94 2.77
N SER A 186 -54.48 6.35 2.19
CA SER A 186 -54.79 6.12 0.76
C SER A 186 -53.87 6.94 -0.16
N LEU A 187 -53.55 8.19 0.20
CA LEU A 187 -52.56 9.00 -0.51
C LEU A 187 -51.16 8.37 -0.47
N LEU A 188 -50.76 7.83 0.69
CA LEU A 188 -49.47 7.14 0.86
C LEU A 188 -49.40 5.89 -0.02
N LEU A 189 -50.45 5.05 -0.02
CA LEU A 189 -50.54 3.87 -0.89
C LEU A 189 -50.46 4.24 -2.38
N PHE A 190 -51.17 5.29 -2.79
CA PHE A 190 -51.13 5.81 -4.15
C PHE A 190 -49.72 6.27 -4.55
N LEU A 191 -49.06 7.06 -3.71
CA LEU A 191 -47.69 7.52 -3.93
C LEU A 191 -46.70 6.34 -3.96
N THR A 192 -46.80 5.38 -3.04
CA THR A 192 -45.95 4.17 -3.06
C THR A 192 -46.17 3.32 -4.31
N GLY A 193 -47.41 3.23 -4.79
CA GLY A 193 -47.75 2.51 -6.02
C GLY A 193 -47.14 3.19 -7.25
N ILE A 194 -47.26 4.51 -7.35
CA ILE A 194 -46.61 5.30 -8.41
C ILE A 194 -45.09 5.10 -8.37
N VAL A 195 -44.47 5.23 -7.20
CA VAL A 195 -43.03 5.04 -7.02
C VAL A 195 -42.63 3.61 -7.40
N SER A 196 -43.41 2.59 -7.03
CA SER A 196 -43.13 1.19 -7.37
C SER A 196 -43.22 0.90 -8.88
N ILE A 197 -44.22 1.48 -9.55
CA ILE A 197 -44.38 1.41 -11.02
C ILE A 197 -43.21 2.13 -11.69
N TRP A 198 -42.83 3.30 -11.18
CA TRP A 198 -41.71 4.08 -11.70
C TRP A 198 -40.38 3.32 -11.56
N ILE A 199 -40.12 2.70 -10.39
CA ILE A 199 -38.96 1.83 -10.17
C ILE A 199 -38.97 0.65 -11.15
N ARG A 200 -40.12 0.00 -11.36
CA ARG A 200 -40.24 -1.16 -12.26
C ARG A 200 -40.00 -0.79 -13.72
N ILE A 201 -40.56 0.34 -14.19
CA ILE A 201 -40.33 0.86 -15.54
C ILE A 201 -38.85 1.22 -15.73
N ARG A 202 -38.25 1.93 -14.76
CA ARG A 202 -36.82 2.26 -14.78
C ARG A 202 -35.96 1.00 -14.89
N ASN A 203 -36.27 -0.02 -14.10
CA ASN A 203 -35.47 -1.25 -14.05
C ASN A 203 -35.63 -2.10 -15.32
N GLU A 204 -36.82 -2.19 -15.93
CA GLU A 204 -37.01 -2.94 -17.18
C GLU A 204 -36.39 -2.23 -18.40
N LEU A 205 -36.43 -0.89 -18.45
CA LEU A 205 -35.80 -0.11 -19.52
C LEU A 205 -34.27 -0.09 -19.43
N GLY A 206 -33.70 -0.07 -18.22
CA GLY A 206 -32.25 -0.14 -18.00
C GLY A 206 -31.66 -1.55 -18.12
N ALA A 207 -32.43 -2.60 -17.83
CA ALA A 207 -31.93 -3.97 -17.80
C ALA A 207 -31.71 -4.61 -19.19
N GLY A 208 -32.11 -3.96 -20.29
CA GLY A 208 -31.99 -4.51 -21.64
C GLY A 208 -30.56 -4.90 -22.04
N ILE A 209 -29.59 -4.04 -21.72
CA ILE A 209 -28.16 -4.26 -22.03
C ILE A 209 -27.57 -5.31 -21.10
N ARG A 210 -27.72 -5.13 -19.77
CA ARG A 210 -27.16 -6.05 -18.77
C ARG A 210 -27.71 -7.46 -18.94
N LYS A 211 -29.01 -7.62 -19.21
CA LYS A 211 -29.61 -8.94 -19.54
C LYS A 211 -29.13 -9.46 -20.90
N GLY A 212 -28.79 -8.61 -21.86
CA GLY A 212 -28.29 -9.02 -23.18
C GLY A 212 -26.86 -9.57 -23.11
N ILE A 213 -25.98 -8.86 -22.41
CA ILE A 213 -24.57 -9.26 -22.20
C ILE A 213 -24.49 -10.47 -21.25
N SER A 214 -25.15 -10.42 -20.08
CA SER A 214 -25.10 -11.50 -19.09
C SER A 214 -25.71 -12.83 -19.58
N ARG A 215 -26.69 -12.82 -20.49
CA ARG A 215 -27.28 -14.07 -21.01
C ARG A 215 -26.35 -14.86 -21.93
N HIS A 216 -25.25 -14.26 -22.41
CA HIS A 216 -24.39 -14.87 -23.43
C HIS A 216 -22.91 -14.98 -23.00
N VAL A 217 -22.49 -14.28 -21.95
CA VAL A 217 -21.19 -14.53 -21.29
C VAL A 217 -21.16 -15.93 -20.64
N ASP A 218 -22.31 -16.47 -20.23
CA ASP A 218 -22.44 -17.80 -19.61
C ASP A 218 -22.61 -18.97 -20.62
N SER A 219 -22.63 -18.73 -21.95
CA SER A 219 -22.88 -19.78 -22.95
C SER A 219 -21.60 -20.22 -23.68
N PRO A 220 -21.18 -21.50 -23.60
CA PRO A 220 -19.89 -21.98 -24.11
C PRO A 220 -19.79 -22.19 -25.63
N ASP A 221 -20.86 -22.00 -26.41
CA ASP A 221 -20.89 -22.39 -27.83
C ASP A 221 -20.28 -21.33 -28.76
N TYR A 222 -19.29 -21.73 -29.56
CA TYR A 222 -18.53 -20.85 -30.47
C TYR A 222 -19.33 -20.48 -31.74
N SER A 223 -20.35 -21.28 -32.07
CA SER A 223 -21.21 -21.17 -33.25
C SER A 223 -22.06 -19.88 -33.30
N ASP A 224 -22.40 -19.33 -32.13
CA ASP A 224 -23.27 -18.16 -31.97
C ASP A 224 -22.51 -16.84 -31.74
N ARG A 225 -21.17 -16.88 -31.66
CA ARG A 225 -20.34 -15.71 -31.31
C ARG A 225 -20.29 -14.64 -32.40
N ILE A 226 -20.30 -15.02 -33.68
CA ILE A 226 -20.16 -14.04 -34.79
C ILE A 226 -21.44 -13.20 -34.97
N PRO A 227 -22.66 -13.78 -35.00
CA PRO A 227 -23.90 -12.99 -34.97
C PRO A 227 -24.01 -12.12 -33.71
N PHE A 228 -23.54 -12.63 -32.57
CA PHE A 228 -23.52 -11.90 -31.31
C PHE A 228 -22.62 -10.67 -31.34
N ILE A 229 -21.35 -10.79 -31.75
CA ILE A 229 -20.39 -9.66 -31.83
C ILE A 229 -20.94 -8.57 -32.75
N LYS A 230 -21.53 -8.95 -33.88
CA LYS A 230 -22.16 -8.00 -34.81
C LYS A 230 -23.36 -7.28 -34.16
N ASN A 231 -24.30 -8.03 -33.59
CA ASN A 231 -25.45 -7.46 -32.90
C ASN A 231 -25.05 -6.58 -31.71
N PHE A 232 -23.97 -6.95 -31.02
CA PHE A 232 -23.44 -6.22 -29.88
C PHE A 232 -22.79 -4.91 -30.30
N ARG A 233 -21.98 -4.93 -31.36
CA ARG A 233 -21.38 -3.71 -31.92
C ARG A 233 -22.47 -2.75 -32.40
N ASP A 234 -23.43 -3.24 -33.18
CA ASP A 234 -24.54 -2.42 -33.66
C ASP A 234 -25.34 -1.86 -32.46
N ASP A 235 -25.49 -2.62 -31.37
CA ASP A 235 -26.12 -2.14 -30.14
C ASP A 235 -25.26 -1.07 -29.44
N PHE A 236 -23.95 -1.26 -29.35
CA PHE A 236 -23.00 -0.31 -28.77
C PHE A 236 -23.03 1.03 -29.49
N GLU A 237 -22.95 1.03 -30.82
CA GLU A 237 -23.05 2.23 -31.66
C GLU A 237 -24.37 2.97 -31.43
N ASN A 238 -25.49 2.22 -31.41
CA ASN A 238 -26.81 2.81 -31.16
C ASN A 238 -26.92 3.43 -29.76
N ILE A 239 -26.27 2.84 -28.76
CA ILE A 239 -26.28 3.36 -27.40
C ILE A 239 -25.51 4.68 -27.33
N VAL A 240 -24.31 4.70 -27.90
CA VAL A 240 -23.46 5.90 -27.93
C VAL A 240 -24.19 7.02 -28.65
N ASP A 241 -24.65 6.82 -29.89
CA ASP A 241 -25.41 7.82 -30.66
C ASP A 241 -26.66 8.34 -29.94
N VAL A 242 -27.36 7.48 -29.19
CA VAL A 242 -28.57 7.90 -28.47
C VAL A 242 -28.27 8.75 -27.23
N TYR A 243 -27.18 8.43 -26.52
CA TYR A 243 -26.87 9.09 -25.26
C TYR A 243 -25.96 10.30 -25.40
N THR A 244 -25.04 10.30 -26.36
CA THR A 244 -24.05 11.36 -26.57
C THR A 244 -24.31 12.15 -27.84
N GLY A 245 -25.01 11.57 -28.83
CA GLY A 245 -25.08 12.16 -30.16
C GLY A 245 -23.68 12.25 -30.77
N ASP A 246 -23.32 13.43 -31.24
CA ASP A 246 -21.99 13.71 -31.81
C ASP A 246 -20.97 14.18 -30.76
N GLU A 247 -21.35 14.30 -29.48
CA GLU A 247 -20.43 14.72 -28.43
C GLU A 247 -19.37 13.63 -28.17
N PRO A 248 -18.08 14.03 -28.04
CA PRO A 248 -17.00 13.08 -27.85
C PRO A 248 -17.04 12.41 -26.48
N VAL A 249 -16.67 11.14 -26.45
CA VAL A 249 -16.51 10.34 -25.24
C VAL A 249 -15.05 9.97 -25.06
N PHE A 250 -14.46 10.36 -23.93
CA PHE A 250 -13.07 10.07 -23.61
C PHE A 250 -12.99 8.87 -22.65
N VAL A 251 -12.46 7.76 -23.14
CA VAL A 251 -12.34 6.49 -22.42
C VAL A 251 -10.91 6.32 -21.92
N PHE A 252 -10.74 6.32 -20.61
CA PHE A 252 -9.47 6.13 -19.90
C PHE A 252 -9.31 4.67 -19.48
N ILE A 253 -8.22 4.04 -19.92
CA ILE A 253 -7.87 2.66 -19.56
C ILE A 253 -6.52 2.67 -18.85
N ASP A 254 -6.44 2.11 -17.65
CA ASP A 254 -5.20 2.10 -16.84
C ASP A 254 -4.85 0.69 -16.34
N ASP A 255 -3.60 0.48 -15.92
CA ASP A 255 -3.06 -0.79 -15.40
C ASP A 255 -3.18 -1.99 -16.36
N LEU A 256 -3.19 -1.73 -17.68
CA LEU A 256 -3.20 -2.80 -18.70
C LEU A 256 -1.96 -3.71 -18.59
N ASP A 257 -0.83 -3.16 -18.15
CA ASP A 257 0.44 -3.86 -17.93
C ASP A 257 0.47 -4.73 -16.68
N ARG A 258 -0.61 -4.75 -15.87
CA ARG A 258 -0.75 -5.62 -14.69
C ARG A 258 -1.68 -6.80 -14.91
N CYS A 259 -2.42 -6.83 -16.01
CA CYS A 259 -3.28 -7.95 -16.37
C CYS A 259 -2.48 -9.21 -16.65
N GLU A 260 -3.12 -10.37 -16.47
CA GLU A 260 -2.59 -11.63 -16.96
C GLU A 260 -2.27 -11.57 -18.47
N ASP A 261 -1.21 -12.28 -18.88
CA ASP A 261 -0.57 -12.15 -20.20
C ASP A 261 -1.53 -12.24 -21.41
N GLN A 262 -2.70 -12.88 -21.29
CA GLN A 262 -3.63 -13.04 -22.41
C GLN A 262 -4.76 -12.00 -22.41
N LYS A 263 -5.07 -11.40 -21.25
CA LYS A 263 -6.27 -10.59 -21.04
C LYS A 263 -6.15 -9.18 -21.62
N ALA A 264 -4.96 -8.58 -21.55
CA ALA A 264 -4.70 -7.28 -22.18
C ALA A 264 -4.96 -7.32 -23.69
N ALA A 265 -4.48 -8.36 -24.37
CA ALA A 265 -4.68 -8.54 -25.82
C ALA A 265 -6.16 -8.79 -26.17
N GLU A 266 -6.89 -9.56 -25.36
CA GLU A 266 -8.33 -9.78 -25.55
C GLU A 266 -9.15 -8.49 -25.40
N LEU A 267 -8.82 -7.65 -24.41
CA LEU A 267 -9.45 -6.34 -24.27
C LEU A 267 -9.19 -5.48 -25.50
N MET A 268 -7.95 -5.42 -25.98
CA MET A 268 -7.59 -4.64 -27.17
C MET A 268 -8.30 -5.13 -28.45
N GLU A 269 -8.39 -6.45 -28.66
CA GLU A 269 -9.17 -7.03 -29.75
C GLU A 269 -10.66 -6.71 -29.64
N GLY A 270 -11.21 -6.81 -28.42
CA GLY A 270 -12.59 -6.45 -28.12
C GLY A 270 -12.88 -5.00 -28.42
N ILE A 271 -12.06 -4.09 -27.89
CA ILE A 271 -12.17 -2.64 -28.10
C ILE A 271 -12.12 -2.31 -29.60
N ASN A 272 -11.15 -2.81 -30.35
CA ASN A 272 -11.06 -2.55 -31.80
C ASN A 272 -12.29 -3.04 -32.57
N THR A 273 -12.85 -4.17 -32.15
CA THR A 273 -14.09 -4.71 -32.73
C THR A 273 -15.28 -3.80 -32.43
N LEU A 274 -15.31 -3.16 -31.26
CA LEU A 274 -16.32 -2.17 -30.87
C LEU A 274 -16.13 -0.81 -31.56
N ILE A 275 -14.89 -0.46 -31.88
CA ILE A 275 -14.49 0.83 -32.49
C ILE A 275 -14.74 0.91 -33.99
N SER A 276 -14.94 -0.22 -34.69
CA SER A 276 -14.95 -0.26 -36.17
C SER A 276 -16.07 0.53 -36.88
N GLY A 277 -16.88 1.33 -36.16
CA GLY A 277 -17.90 2.23 -36.69
C GLY A 277 -17.58 3.72 -36.49
N GLU A 278 -18.45 4.60 -37.00
CA GLU A 278 -18.36 6.07 -36.85
C GLU A 278 -18.81 6.50 -35.44
N THR A 279 -18.09 6.06 -34.40
CA THR A 279 -18.39 6.44 -33.01
C THR A 279 -17.52 7.62 -32.54
N PRO A 280 -18.07 8.57 -31.78
CA PRO A 280 -17.32 9.73 -31.30
C PRO A 280 -16.44 9.41 -30.08
N ILE A 281 -15.67 8.32 -30.12
CA ILE A 281 -14.93 7.81 -28.95
C ILE A 281 -13.42 8.00 -29.11
N PHE A 282 -12.81 8.56 -28.08
CA PHE A 282 -11.37 8.65 -27.90
C PHE A 282 -10.91 7.67 -26.82
N PHE A 283 -9.92 6.85 -27.10
CA PHE A 283 -9.32 5.94 -26.12
C PHE A 283 -7.99 6.50 -25.65
N ILE A 284 -7.80 6.60 -24.33
CA ILE A 284 -6.57 7.04 -23.69
C ILE A 284 -6.11 5.92 -22.77
N MET A 285 -5.01 5.26 -23.12
CA MET A 285 -4.57 4.04 -22.45
C MET A 285 -3.21 4.22 -21.78
N ALA A 286 -3.13 4.13 -20.46
CA ALA A 286 -1.86 4.07 -19.75
C ALA A 286 -1.31 2.64 -19.73
N MET A 287 -0.05 2.50 -20.14
CA MET A 287 0.62 1.20 -20.15
C MET A 287 2.15 1.29 -20.08
N ASP A 288 2.78 0.21 -19.61
CA ASP A 288 4.17 -0.10 -19.96
C ASP A 288 4.17 -0.87 -21.29
N ARG A 289 4.60 -0.19 -22.36
CA ARG A 289 4.54 -0.72 -23.73
C ARG A 289 5.26 -2.07 -23.87
N ASN A 290 6.43 -2.22 -23.26
CA ASN A 290 7.24 -3.43 -23.41
C ASN A 290 6.59 -4.63 -22.72
N LYS A 291 6.00 -4.41 -21.54
CA LYS A 291 5.26 -5.47 -20.83
C LYS A 291 4.01 -5.90 -21.58
N VAL A 292 3.21 -4.95 -22.07
CA VAL A 292 2.01 -5.27 -22.85
C VAL A 292 2.38 -5.95 -24.16
N ALA A 293 3.42 -5.47 -24.86
CA ALA A 293 3.93 -6.12 -26.07
C ALA A 293 4.36 -7.57 -25.81
N ALA A 294 5.09 -7.84 -24.73
CA ALA A 294 5.50 -9.19 -24.35
C ALA A 294 4.29 -10.10 -24.05
N SER A 295 3.29 -9.57 -23.35
CA SER A 295 2.01 -10.26 -23.07
C SER A 295 1.28 -10.65 -24.37
N VAL A 296 1.13 -9.69 -25.29
CA VAL A 296 0.53 -9.92 -26.62
C VAL A 296 1.30 -10.98 -27.41
N ALA A 297 2.62 -10.90 -27.44
CA ALA A 297 3.46 -11.86 -28.16
C ALA A 297 3.22 -13.29 -27.67
N LYS A 298 3.21 -13.50 -26.35
CA LYS A 298 2.98 -14.80 -25.72
C LYS A 298 1.61 -15.42 -26.07
N LYS A 299 0.57 -14.61 -26.27
CA LYS A 299 -0.75 -15.08 -26.74
C LYS A 299 -0.68 -15.61 -28.17
N HIS A 300 0.00 -14.90 -29.07
CA HIS A 300 0.06 -15.25 -30.48
C HIS A 300 1.10 -16.33 -30.79
N GLU A 301 2.15 -16.48 -29.99
CA GLU A 301 3.09 -17.62 -30.10
C GLU A 301 2.40 -18.97 -29.89
N ARG A 302 1.50 -19.08 -28.90
CA ARG A 302 0.68 -20.30 -28.69
C ARG A 302 -0.22 -20.63 -29.88
N SER A 303 -0.58 -19.63 -30.70
CA SER A 303 -1.34 -19.84 -31.93
C SER A 303 -0.43 -20.18 -33.13
N ALA A 304 0.84 -19.77 -33.09
CA ALA A 304 1.85 -20.00 -34.12
C ALA A 304 2.64 -21.32 -33.94
N GLU A 305 2.57 -21.98 -32.78
CA GLU A 305 3.17 -23.33 -32.56
C GLU A 305 2.61 -24.41 -33.52
N SER A 306 1.59 -24.10 -34.33
CA SER A 306 1.10 -24.95 -35.41
C SER A 306 1.79 -24.74 -36.77
N GLN A 307 2.63 -23.71 -36.94
CA GLN A 307 3.40 -23.51 -38.18
C GLN A 307 4.85 -23.05 -37.93
N GLU A 308 5.74 -23.96 -38.32
CA GLU A 308 7.18 -23.76 -38.62
C GLU A 308 8.18 -23.61 -37.44
N LYS A 309 8.74 -24.77 -37.08
CA LYS A 309 10.16 -24.88 -36.71
C LYS A 309 11.05 -24.44 -37.90
N ARG A 310 11.51 -23.19 -37.89
CA ARG A 310 12.75 -22.68 -38.53
C ARG A 310 12.89 -21.21 -38.10
N SER A 311 13.98 -20.77 -37.46
CA SER A 311 15.33 -20.77 -38.03
C SER A 311 16.35 -20.23 -37.02
N ASP A 312 17.57 -20.74 -37.14
CA ASP A 312 18.81 -20.27 -36.54
C ASP A 312 19.14 -18.82 -36.97
N VAL A 313 19.07 -17.83 -36.07
CA VAL A 313 19.96 -16.65 -35.98
C VAL A 313 19.88 -16.12 -34.54
N GLY A 314 21.02 -15.81 -33.93
CA GLY A 314 21.18 -15.37 -32.52
C GLY A 314 20.59 -13.99 -32.16
N VAL A 315 19.33 -13.74 -32.52
CA VAL A 315 18.49 -12.74 -31.84
C VAL A 315 17.94 -13.44 -30.60
N SER A 316 18.07 -12.84 -29.40
CA SER A 316 17.41 -13.41 -28.23
C SER A 316 15.92 -13.54 -28.54
N GLN A 317 15.35 -14.73 -28.33
CA GLN A 317 13.95 -15.05 -28.66
C GLN A 317 12.99 -13.97 -28.11
N GLN A 318 13.30 -13.48 -26.90
CA GLN A 318 12.65 -12.36 -26.23
C GLN A 318 12.60 -11.04 -27.05
N ASN A 319 13.66 -10.69 -27.78
CA ASN A 319 13.67 -9.47 -28.60
C ASN A 319 12.79 -9.61 -29.84
N ALA A 320 12.69 -10.82 -30.41
CA ALA A 320 11.80 -11.09 -31.55
C ALA A 320 10.33 -11.07 -31.12
N GLU A 321 10.02 -11.66 -29.96
CA GLU A 321 8.70 -11.62 -29.32
C GLU A 321 8.24 -10.19 -29.04
N ILE A 322 9.07 -9.38 -28.37
CA ILE A 322 8.75 -7.99 -28.06
C ILE A 322 8.56 -7.16 -29.35
N SER A 323 9.35 -7.41 -30.39
CA SER A 323 9.19 -6.76 -31.69
C SER A 323 7.84 -7.10 -32.34
N TYR A 324 7.43 -8.37 -32.31
CA TYR A 324 6.11 -8.79 -32.78
C TYR A 324 4.98 -8.08 -32.01
N GLY A 325 5.05 -8.10 -30.68
CA GLY A 325 4.05 -7.44 -29.83
C GLY A 325 3.96 -5.94 -30.09
N ASN A 326 5.12 -5.27 -30.28
CA ASN A 326 5.16 -3.85 -30.62
C ASN A 326 4.51 -3.55 -31.98
N ASN A 327 4.77 -4.38 -32.99
CA ASN A 327 4.13 -4.27 -34.31
C ASN A 327 2.62 -4.54 -34.22
N TYR A 328 2.19 -5.43 -33.34
CA TYR A 328 0.78 -5.67 -33.08
C TYR A 328 0.12 -4.43 -32.48
N LEU A 329 0.72 -3.83 -31.44
CA LEU A 329 0.19 -2.63 -30.78
C LEU A 329 0.06 -1.41 -31.72
N GLN A 330 0.94 -1.28 -32.72
CA GLN A 330 0.84 -0.22 -33.74
C GLN A 330 -0.45 -0.27 -34.58
N LYS A 331 -1.18 -1.40 -34.59
CA LYS A 331 -2.48 -1.50 -35.28
C LYS A 331 -3.62 -0.84 -34.51
N PHE A 332 -3.42 -0.57 -33.22
CA PHE A 332 -4.47 -0.12 -32.29
C PHE A 332 -4.17 1.24 -31.67
N ILE A 333 -2.91 1.65 -31.65
CA ILE A 333 -2.46 2.90 -31.04
C ILE A 333 -2.03 3.83 -32.18
N GLU A 334 -2.81 4.87 -32.43
CA GLU A 334 -2.48 5.87 -33.44
C GLU A 334 -1.43 6.87 -32.92
N ILE A 335 -1.50 7.22 -31.63
CA ILE A 335 -0.58 8.19 -31.01
C ILE A 335 0.04 7.59 -29.76
N SER A 336 1.37 7.62 -29.67
CA SER A 336 2.10 7.23 -28.47
C SER A 336 2.69 8.47 -27.79
N PHE A 337 2.17 8.79 -26.61
CA PHE A 337 2.69 9.85 -25.74
C PHE A 337 3.54 9.23 -24.63
N GLN A 338 4.83 9.55 -24.60
CA GLN A 338 5.71 9.12 -23.52
C GLN A 338 5.65 10.11 -22.36
N VAL A 339 5.31 9.63 -21.16
CA VAL A 339 5.31 10.45 -19.95
C VAL A 339 6.74 10.96 -19.71
N PRO A 340 6.94 12.28 -19.67
CA PRO A 340 8.25 12.85 -19.48
C PRO A 340 8.76 12.57 -18.07
N SER A 341 10.06 12.28 -17.94
CA SER A 341 10.71 12.29 -16.64
C SER A 341 10.65 13.72 -16.06
N PRO A 342 10.32 13.89 -14.78
CA PRO A 342 10.23 15.22 -14.18
C PRO A 342 11.60 15.91 -14.20
N SER A 343 11.58 17.24 -14.33
CA SER A 343 12.79 18.05 -14.23
C SER A 343 13.33 18.01 -12.79
N LYS A 344 14.58 18.45 -12.58
CA LYS A 344 15.13 18.56 -11.22
C LYS A 344 14.27 19.46 -10.33
N ASP A 345 13.88 20.62 -10.86
CA ASP A 345 13.07 21.60 -10.16
C ASP A 345 11.71 21.01 -9.77
N ASN A 346 11.04 20.29 -10.70
CA ASN A 346 9.77 19.62 -10.40
C ASN A 346 9.93 18.51 -9.36
N VAL A 347 11.07 17.81 -9.33
CA VAL A 347 11.34 16.81 -8.30
C VAL A 347 11.58 17.45 -6.94
N GLU A 348 12.23 18.61 -6.90
CA GLU A 348 12.37 19.38 -5.66
C GLU A 348 11.00 19.86 -5.16
N ASP A 349 10.15 20.37 -6.05
CA ASP A 349 8.77 20.75 -5.74
C ASP A 349 7.95 19.57 -5.21
N PHE A 350 8.03 18.40 -5.87
CA PHE A 350 7.39 17.17 -5.43
C PHE A 350 7.92 16.67 -4.09
N VAL A 351 9.23 16.68 -3.87
CA VAL A 351 9.82 16.34 -2.57
C VAL A 351 9.29 17.30 -1.52
N ASN A 352 9.25 18.60 -1.80
CA ASN A 352 8.75 19.60 -0.89
C ASN A 352 7.25 19.39 -0.58
N SER A 353 6.42 18.99 -1.54
CA SER A 353 5.01 18.67 -1.27
C SER A 353 4.85 17.42 -0.39
N LEU A 354 5.74 16.43 -0.53
CA LEU A 354 5.78 15.27 0.35
C LEU A 354 6.28 15.61 1.76
N VAL A 355 7.21 16.58 1.88
CA VAL A 355 7.83 17.00 3.14
C VAL A 355 6.94 17.95 3.94
N TYR A 356 6.35 18.93 3.27
CA TYR A 356 5.61 20.05 3.85
C TYR A 356 4.14 19.99 3.42
N THR A 357 3.22 19.88 4.38
CA THR A 357 1.78 19.96 4.09
C THR A 357 1.29 21.40 4.08
N ASP A 358 0.18 21.69 3.39
CA ASP A 358 -0.38 23.06 3.29
C ASP A 358 -0.78 23.67 4.65
N HIS A 359 -1.07 22.87 5.66
CA HIS A 359 -1.31 23.38 7.02
C HIS A 359 -0.05 23.98 7.67
N ASP A 360 1.13 23.43 7.38
CA ASP A 360 2.42 23.90 7.91
C ASP A 360 2.88 25.22 7.24
N ARG A 361 2.35 25.57 6.06
CA ARG A 361 2.71 26.82 5.35
C ARG A 361 2.07 28.06 5.99
N SER A 362 1.08 27.88 6.87
CA SER A 362 0.31 28.99 7.46
C SER A 362 0.74 29.38 8.89
N GLU A 363 1.55 28.58 9.57
CA GLU A 363 1.89 28.84 10.98
C GLU A 363 3.31 29.37 11.16
N THR A 364 3.39 30.69 11.28
CA THR A 364 4.57 31.40 11.83
C THR A 364 4.64 31.28 13.36
N GLU A 365 3.81 30.43 14.00
CA GLU A 365 3.57 30.45 15.45
C GLU A 365 4.06 29.22 16.24
N SER A 366 4.65 28.20 15.60
CA SER A 366 5.16 27.01 16.32
C SER A 366 6.60 27.16 16.88
N GLN A 367 6.98 28.36 17.35
CA GLN A 367 8.30 28.58 17.96
C GLN A 367 8.47 27.95 19.36
N GLU A 368 7.40 27.49 20.00
CA GLU A 368 7.48 26.92 21.37
C GLU A 368 7.59 25.40 21.42
N TRP A 369 7.06 24.64 20.45
CA TRP A 369 7.16 23.17 20.47
C TRP A 369 8.55 22.65 20.05
N HIS A 370 9.30 23.41 19.25
CA HIS A 370 10.64 23.03 18.79
C HIS A 370 11.74 23.14 19.86
N LYS A 371 11.47 23.65 21.06
CA LYS A 371 12.49 23.86 22.10
C LYS A 371 12.98 22.59 22.82
N ASN A 372 12.24 21.48 22.75
CA ASN A 372 12.68 20.20 23.35
C ASN A 372 13.19 19.20 22.30
N THR A 373 13.40 19.63 21.06
CA THR A 373 13.91 18.76 19.98
C THR A 373 14.92 19.50 19.11
N GLU A 374 15.98 20.00 19.73
CA GLU A 374 17.11 20.66 19.03
C GLU A 374 17.71 19.81 17.89
N ASN A 375 17.46 18.50 17.85
CA ASN A 375 18.11 17.59 16.89
C ASN A 375 17.17 17.01 15.79
N LEU A 376 15.85 17.21 15.83
CA LEU A 376 14.95 16.93 14.68
C LEU A 376 14.53 18.19 13.91
N ALA A 377 14.84 19.40 14.41
CA ALA A 377 14.54 20.64 13.70
C ALA A 377 15.10 20.65 12.26
N ASN A 378 16.22 19.95 12.03
CA ASN A 378 16.83 19.80 10.70
C ASN A 378 16.42 18.52 9.97
N PHE A 379 15.56 17.67 10.51
CA PHE A 379 15.18 16.41 9.84
C PHE A 379 14.46 16.67 8.52
N ARG A 380 13.55 17.66 8.48
CA ARG A 380 12.85 18.05 7.24
C ARG A 380 13.84 18.57 6.20
N GLU A 381 14.76 19.44 6.60
CA GLU A 381 15.84 19.96 5.76
C GLU A 381 16.72 18.83 5.22
N LYS A 382 17.15 17.91 6.10
CA LYS A 382 17.98 16.75 5.74
C LYS A 382 17.23 15.75 4.87
N LEU A 383 15.93 15.59 5.06
CA LEU A 383 15.10 14.73 4.22
C LEU A 383 14.93 15.34 2.83
N THR A 384 14.72 16.65 2.71
CA THR A 384 14.72 17.36 1.42
C THR A 384 16.09 17.27 0.73
N GLU A 385 17.18 17.57 1.44
CA GLU A 385 18.56 17.46 0.94
C GLU A 385 18.85 16.06 0.41
N MET A 386 18.58 15.03 1.22
CA MET A 386 18.81 13.64 0.83
C MET A 386 17.94 13.19 -0.34
N SER A 387 16.67 13.58 -0.36
CA SER A 387 15.78 13.25 -1.47
C SER A 387 16.24 13.91 -2.77
N SER A 388 16.71 15.16 -2.71
CA SER A 388 17.28 15.86 -3.87
C SER A 388 18.59 15.19 -4.34
N LEU A 389 19.52 14.87 -3.43
CA LEU A 389 20.76 14.15 -3.75
C LEU A 389 20.52 12.77 -4.38
N LEU A 390 19.50 12.06 -3.90
CA LEU A 390 19.17 10.70 -4.33
C LEU A 390 18.24 10.66 -5.54
N SER A 391 17.52 11.74 -5.85
CA SER A 391 16.55 11.81 -6.95
C SER A 391 17.12 11.29 -8.28
N LYS A 392 18.34 11.72 -8.64
CA LYS A 392 19.05 11.28 -9.84
C LYS A 392 19.31 9.76 -9.86
N ARG A 393 19.54 9.15 -8.69
CA ARG A 393 19.83 7.71 -8.56
C ARG A 393 18.57 6.87 -8.46
N LEU A 394 17.48 7.47 -8.01
CA LEU A 394 16.12 6.92 -8.09
C LEU A 394 15.52 7.13 -9.50
N ASN A 395 16.35 7.47 -10.50
CA ASN A 395 15.96 7.75 -11.90
C ASN A 395 14.85 8.79 -12.04
N TYR A 396 14.73 9.70 -11.06
CA TYR A 396 13.62 10.65 -10.96
C TYR A 396 12.24 9.98 -11.00
N ASN A 397 12.12 8.73 -10.52
CA ASN A 397 10.86 8.00 -10.44
C ASN A 397 10.05 8.48 -9.21
N PRO A 398 8.87 9.09 -9.40
CA PRO A 398 8.07 9.63 -8.30
C PRO A 398 7.72 8.62 -7.21
N ARG A 399 7.43 7.36 -7.59
CA ARG A 399 7.12 6.31 -6.62
C ARG A 399 8.33 5.96 -5.77
N ASP A 400 9.50 5.81 -6.39
CA ASP A 400 10.72 5.45 -5.67
C ASP A 400 11.14 6.58 -4.71
N ILE A 401 10.96 7.85 -5.11
CA ILE A 401 11.17 9.02 -4.26
C ILE A 401 10.19 9.01 -3.08
N LYS A 402 8.89 8.83 -3.33
CA LYS A 402 7.87 8.75 -2.26
C LYS A 402 8.16 7.60 -1.28
N ARG A 403 8.58 6.44 -1.81
CA ARG A 403 8.97 5.27 -1.02
C ARG A 403 10.20 5.56 -0.16
N PHE A 404 11.20 6.26 -0.71
CA PHE A 404 12.36 6.74 0.04
C PHE A 404 11.96 7.66 1.19
N VAL A 405 11.18 8.71 0.91
CA VAL A 405 10.69 9.65 1.93
C VAL A 405 9.97 8.92 3.07
N ASN A 406 9.04 8.03 2.72
CA ASN A 406 8.27 7.27 3.71
C ASN A 406 9.15 6.33 4.54
N MET A 407 10.05 5.58 3.89
CA MET A 407 10.94 4.65 4.59
C MET A 407 11.92 5.39 5.49
N TYR A 408 12.47 6.51 5.02
CA TYR A 408 13.41 7.31 5.78
C TYR A 408 12.76 7.94 7.02
N ARG A 409 11.55 8.49 6.88
CA ARG A 409 10.71 8.93 8.02
C ARG A 409 10.49 7.80 9.02
N PHE A 410 10.04 6.66 8.54
CA PHE A 410 9.72 5.52 9.39
C PHE A 410 10.95 4.99 10.15
N GLN A 411 12.08 4.79 9.47
CA GLN A 411 13.30 4.32 10.11
C GLN A 411 13.90 5.35 11.06
N THR A 412 13.76 6.65 10.78
CA THR A 412 14.19 7.71 11.71
C THR A 412 13.38 7.65 13.00
N LEU A 413 12.05 7.46 12.91
CA LEU A 413 11.21 7.25 14.10
C LEU A 413 11.64 6.01 14.89
N LEU A 414 11.85 4.87 14.22
CA LEU A 414 12.32 3.65 14.89
C LEU A 414 13.66 3.84 15.60
N ALA A 415 14.60 4.52 14.93
CA ALA A 415 15.91 4.78 15.48
C ALA A 415 15.86 5.78 16.65
N LYS A 416 14.92 6.74 16.63
CA LYS A 416 14.64 7.64 17.76
C LYS A 416 14.06 6.87 18.95
N GLU A 417 13.03 6.05 18.74
CA GLU A 417 12.40 5.24 19.80
C GLU A 417 13.40 4.27 20.47
N ARG A 418 14.38 3.77 19.71
CA ARG A 418 15.45 2.92 20.23
C ARG A 418 16.64 3.70 20.79
N GLY A 419 16.63 5.04 20.71
CA GLY A 419 17.73 5.88 21.15
C GLY A 419 19.03 5.69 20.36
N ILE A 420 18.96 5.26 19.10
CA ILE A 420 20.10 4.96 18.23
C ILE A 420 20.66 6.23 17.55
N ILE A 421 19.78 7.20 17.26
CA ILE A 421 20.16 8.47 16.65
C ILE A 421 20.75 9.40 17.72
N ASP A 422 21.90 10.01 17.38
CA ASP A 422 22.50 11.14 18.11
C ASP A 422 22.96 10.86 19.55
N ARG A 423 23.50 9.66 19.79
CA ARG A 423 24.31 9.40 20.99
C ARG A 423 25.76 9.87 20.77
N ASN A 424 26.02 11.09 21.25
CA ASN A 424 27.35 11.72 21.43
C ASN A 424 28.20 11.91 20.16
N ARG A 425 28.11 13.12 19.59
CA ARG A 425 29.19 13.74 18.81
C ARG A 425 30.50 13.68 19.63
N GLY A 426 31.32 12.67 19.36
CA GLY A 426 32.65 12.50 19.96
C GLY A 426 33.04 11.09 20.41
N ILE A 427 32.11 10.13 20.52
CA ILE A 427 32.43 8.76 21.04
C ILE A 427 32.13 7.64 20.02
N GLY A 428 31.54 7.93 18.86
CA GLY A 428 31.42 6.96 17.75
C GLY A 428 30.40 5.82 17.98
N ILE A 429 29.38 6.04 18.81
CA ILE A 429 28.41 4.99 19.19
C ILE A 429 27.03 5.20 18.51
N GLY A 430 26.71 6.40 18.01
CA GLY A 430 25.44 6.68 17.34
C GLY A 430 25.50 6.58 15.81
N ILE A 431 24.33 6.54 15.16
CA ILE A 431 24.18 6.71 13.71
C ILE A 431 23.72 8.13 13.42
N THR A 432 24.28 8.77 12.39
CA THR A 432 23.82 10.07 11.90
C THR A 432 22.56 9.93 11.05
N VAL A 433 21.75 11.00 10.99
CA VAL A 433 20.55 11.05 10.16
C VAL A 433 20.93 10.85 8.67
N GLU A 434 22.06 11.39 8.26
CA GLU A 434 22.69 11.23 6.95
C GLU A 434 23.07 9.78 6.61
N GLN A 435 23.77 9.08 7.52
CA GLN A 435 24.10 7.65 7.38
C GLN A 435 22.83 6.80 7.25
N LEU A 436 21.81 7.12 8.04
CA LEU A 436 20.52 6.45 7.97
C LEU A 436 19.85 6.68 6.62
N GLY A 437 19.79 7.92 6.13
CA GLY A 437 19.23 8.22 4.81
C GLY A 437 19.94 7.48 3.68
N LYS A 438 21.28 7.39 3.74
CA LYS A 438 22.05 6.57 2.79
C LYS A 438 21.68 5.10 2.86
N PHE A 439 21.63 4.56 4.07
CA PHE A 439 21.30 3.15 4.29
C PHE A 439 19.89 2.82 3.81
N VAL A 440 18.92 3.71 4.02
CA VAL A 440 17.56 3.59 3.47
C VAL A 440 17.61 3.50 1.95
N ALA A 441 18.36 4.40 1.29
CA ALA A 441 18.49 4.38 -0.17
C ALA A 441 19.12 3.06 -0.68
N LEU A 442 20.16 2.57 0.00
CA LEU A 442 20.79 1.28 -0.29
C LEU A 442 19.80 0.13 -0.11
N SER A 443 19.03 0.12 0.97
CA SER A 443 18.03 -0.92 1.25
C SER A 443 16.91 -0.97 0.19
N LEU A 444 16.52 0.18 -0.35
CA LEU A 444 15.48 0.26 -1.38
C LEU A 444 15.99 -0.20 -2.75
N GLN A 445 17.21 0.22 -3.13
CA GLN A 445 17.76 -0.13 -4.45
C GLN A 445 18.41 -1.51 -4.49
N LYS A 446 18.96 -1.97 -3.36
CA LYS A 446 19.77 -3.20 -3.25
C LYS A 446 19.41 -3.99 -1.97
N PRO A 447 18.17 -4.51 -1.82
CA PRO A 447 17.78 -5.30 -0.65
C PRO A 447 18.72 -6.49 -0.38
N GLN A 448 19.10 -7.21 -1.45
CA GLN A 448 20.02 -8.35 -1.33
C GLN A 448 21.39 -7.97 -0.73
N PHE A 449 21.87 -6.75 -0.97
CA PHE A 449 23.11 -6.27 -0.37
C PHE A 449 22.96 -6.13 1.15
N VAL A 450 21.83 -5.57 1.61
CA VAL A 450 21.54 -5.45 3.04
C VAL A 450 21.43 -6.82 3.70
N SER A 451 20.80 -7.80 3.05
CA SER A 451 20.78 -9.18 3.52
C SER A 451 22.20 -9.76 3.67
N ASP A 452 23.09 -9.53 2.70
CA ASP A 452 24.47 -10.04 2.73
C ASP A 452 25.30 -9.41 3.88
N LEU A 453 24.95 -8.18 4.32
CA LEU A 453 25.60 -7.50 5.44
C LEU A 453 25.23 -8.07 6.83
N THR A 454 24.15 -8.85 6.95
CA THR A 454 23.64 -9.35 8.25
C THR A 454 24.71 -10.09 9.06
N ASN A 455 25.54 -10.90 8.38
CA ASN A 455 26.60 -11.69 9.01
C ASN A 455 27.97 -11.00 8.97
N ASN A 456 28.13 -9.95 8.16
CA ASN A 456 29.39 -9.23 7.99
C ASN A 456 29.14 -7.71 7.92
N PRO A 457 28.73 -7.06 9.03
CA PRO A 457 28.34 -5.64 9.01
C PRO A 457 29.49 -4.69 8.63
N GLU A 458 30.73 -5.08 8.93
CA GLU A 458 31.97 -4.33 8.61
C GLU A 458 32.21 -4.21 7.10
N ASP A 459 31.65 -5.11 6.28
CA ASP A 459 31.83 -5.06 4.82
C ASP A 459 31.23 -3.78 4.19
N LEU A 460 30.28 -3.11 4.87
CA LEU A 460 29.70 -1.86 4.40
C LEU A 460 30.72 -0.71 4.39
N SER A 461 31.50 -0.56 5.46
CA SER A 461 32.53 0.48 5.55
C SER A 461 33.68 0.18 4.59
N HIS A 462 34.14 -1.08 4.52
CA HIS A 462 35.18 -1.51 3.57
C HIS A 462 34.79 -1.26 2.10
N LEU A 463 33.53 -1.53 1.74
CA LEU A 463 33.02 -1.25 0.38
C LEU A 463 32.93 0.24 0.09
N GLN A 464 32.59 1.07 1.08
CA GLN A 464 32.55 2.52 0.90
C GLN A 464 33.96 3.10 0.76
N GLU A 465 34.92 2.65 1.57
CA GLU A 465 36.32 3.03 1.45
C GLU A 465 36.86 2.67 0.06
N TYR A 466 36.56 1.47 -0.42
CA TYR A 466 36.88 1.07 -1.79
C TYR A 466 36.25 1.98 -2.85
N ALA A 467 34.98 2.35 -2.67
CA ALA A 467 34.27 3.22 -3.61
C ALA A 467 34.83 4.66 -3.63
N LEU A 468 35.37 5.13 -2.50
CA LEU A 468 35.99 6.46 -2.36
C LEU A 468 37.46 6.48 -2.82
N SER A 469 38.14 5.33 -2.79
CA SER A 469 39.51 5.22 -3.30
C SER A 469 39.53 5.41 -4.82
N ASP A 470 40.36 6.33 -5.30
CA ASP A 470 40.51 6.58 -6.74
C ASP A 470 40.98 5.29 -7.44
N SER A 471 40.09 4.72 -8.25
CA SER A 471 40.27 3.49 -9.04
C SER A 471 41.46 3.48 -10.03
N THR A 472 42.29 4.54 -10.02
CA THR A 472 43.44 4.71 -10.91
C THR A 472 44.70 3.96 -10.46
N ASP A 473 44.83 3.61 -9.17
CA ASP A 473 45.95 2.78 -8.70
C ASP A 473 45.48 1.35 -8.44
N GLY A 474 45.65 0.50 -9.45
CA GLY A 474 45.28 -0.91 -9.38
C GLY A 474 45.85 -1.63 -8.16
N LYS A 475 44.95 -2.26 -7.39
CA LYS A 475 45.15 -3.14 -6.21
C LYS A 475 45.02 -2.47 -4.84
N PHE A 476 43.84 -1.93 -4.55
CA PHE A 476 43.34 -2.02 -3.16
C PHE A 476 42.73 -3.41 -2.97
N ASP A 477 43.41 -4.27 -2.21
CA ASP A 477 42.92 -5.59 -1.85
C ASP A 477 42.03 -5.45 -0.61
N ILE A 478 40.72 -5.31 -0.84
CA ILE A 478 39.74 -5.20 0.23
C ILE A 478 39.37 -6.58 0.75
N ASN A 479 39.44 -6.74 2.08
CA ASN A 479 39.00 -7.94 2.74
C ASN A 479 37.47 -7.94 2.85
N LEU A 480 36.81 -8.55 1.87
CA LEU A 480 35.37 -8.75 1.84
C LEU A 480 35.03 -10.22 2.05
N SER A 481 33.93 -10.45 2.77
CA SER A 481 33.33 -11.79 2.83
C SER A 481 32.93 -12.30 1.45
N ASP A 482 32.82 -13.62 1.30
CA ASP A 482 32.43 -14.24 0.02
C ASP A 482 31.02 -13.79 -0.43
N ALA A 483 30.13 -13.48 0.51
CA ALA A 483 28.78 -12.99 0.24
C ALA A 483 28.80 -11.58 -0.37
N THR A 484 29.65 -10.69 0.14
CA THR A 484 29.66 -9.29 -0.29
C THR A 484 30.60 -9.03 -1.48
N ARG A 485 31.56 -9.92 -1.76
CA ARG A 485 32.54 -9.77 -2.85
C ARG A 485 31.92 -9.47 -4.22
N ARG A 486 30.73 -10.01 -4.52
CA ARG A 486 30.02 -9.76 -5.80
C ARG A 486 29.68 -8.28 -6.03
N TRP A 487 29.46 -7.53 -4.95
CA TRP A 487 29.03 -6.14 -4.99
C TRP A 487 30.15 -5.15 -5.35
N LYS A 488 31.41 -5.60 -5.27
CA LYS A 488 32.58 -4.82 -5.72
C LYS A 488 32.49 -4.38 -7.19
N ASN A 489 31.75 -5.11 -8.02
CA ASN A 489 31.60 -4.83 -9.45
C ASN A 489 30.27 -4.11 -9.78
N ASP A 490 29.45 -3.78 -8.78
CA ASP A 490 28.18 -3.08 -8.99
C ASP A 490 28.39 -1.57 -8.93
N GLU A 491 28.64 -0.96 -10.10
CA GLU A 491 28.90 0.48 -10.23
C GLU A 491 27.77 1.33 -9.61
N LYS A 492 26.51 0.89 -9.72
CA LYS A 492 25.37 1.62 -9.15
C LYS A 492 25.44 1.63 -7.62
N LEU A 493 25.79 0.50 -7.00
CA LEU A 493 25.97 0.42 -5.55
C LEU A 493 27.15 1.30 -5.09
N LEU A 494 28.32 1.16 -5.72
CA LEU A 494 29.51 1.93 -5.34
C LEU A 494 29.23 3.44 -5.43
N THR A 495 28.54 3.86 -6.48
CA THR A 495 28.17 5.27 -6.66
C THR A 495 27.16 5.75 -5.62
N LEU A 496 26.30 4.88 -5.06
CA LEU A 496 25.42 5.25 -3.94
C LEU A 496 26.21 5.44 -2.64
N LEU A 497 27.24 4.61 -2.41
CA LEU A 497 28.07 4.67 -1.21
C LEU A 497 28.85 6.00 -1.11
N THR A 498 29.22 6.60 -2.24
CA THR A 498 29.99 7.86 -2.29
C THR A 498 29.15 9.14 -2.16
N ILE A 499 27.81 9.06 -2.17
CA ILE A 499 26.94 10.25 -2.18
C ILE A 499 27.17 11.12 -0.94
N GLY A 500 27.27 12.44 -1.07
CA GLY A 500 27.40 13.34 0.08
C GLY A 500 28.72 13.23 0.85
N CYS A 501 29.58 12.25 0.56
CA CYS A 501 30.92 12.18 1.13
C CYS A 501 31.79 13.26 0.48
N ASP A 502 32.24 14.21 1.29
CA ASP A 502 33.07 15.34 0.86
C ASP A 502 34.51 15.26 1.40
N GLY A 503 34.83 14.20 2.16
CA GLY A 503 36.12 14.01 2.81
C GLY A 503 36.33 14.88 4.05
N SER A 504 35.27 15.51 4.58
CA SER A 504 35.31 16.19 5.87
C SER A 504 35.59 15.22 7.01
N THR A 505 36.13 15.71 8.13
CA THR A 505 36.40 14.88 9.32
C THR A 505 35.81 15.57 10.57
N PRO A 506 34.75 15.02 11.19
CA PRO A 506 34.01 13.82 10.80
C PRO A 506 33.04 14.05 9.62
N ASP A 507 33.04 13.13 8.63
CA ASP A 507 32.07 13.11 7.53
C ASP A 507 30.75 12.48 8.02
N PRO A 508 29.63 13.23 8.04
CA PRO A 508 28.34 12.72 8.50
C PRO A 508 27.77 11.63 7.59
N TYR A 509 28.26 11.47 6.37
CA TYR A 509 27.83 10.49 5.38
C TYR A 509 28.72 9.24 5.31
N SER A 510 29.87 9.24 6.00
CA SER A 510 30.80 8.11 6.05
C SER A 510 30.31 7.03 7.00
N PHE A 511 30.43 5.77 6.61
CA PHE A 511 30.16 4.58 7.43
C PHE A 511 31.39 4.08 8.19
N GLU A 512 32.56 4.74 8.05
CA GLU A 512 33.82 4.32 8.69
C GLU A 512 33.70 4.13 10.21
N ASN A 513 32.98 5.05 10.87
CA ASN A 513 32.72 5.01 12.31
C ASN A 513 31.26 4.68 12.64
N ALA A 514 30.49 4.17 11.68
CA ALA A 514 29.08 3.87 11.88
C ALA A 514 28.90 2.46 12.44
N ASN A 515 28.05 2.32 13.46
CA ASN A 515 27.63 1.00 13.92
C ASN A 515 26.53 0.43 13.00
N VAL A 516 26.96 -0.31 11.98
CA VAL A 516 26.08 -0.91 10.95
C VAL A 516 25.05 -1.88 11.55
N GLU A 517 25.31 -2.47 12.72
CA GLU A 517 24.33 -3.35 13.37
C GLU A 517 23.09 -2.59 13.81
N PHE A 518 23.24 -1.35 14.25
CA PHE A 518 22.09 -0.51 14.59
C PHE A 518 21.26 -0.16 13.35
N LEU A 519 21.89 0.03 12.18
CA LEU A 519 21.19 0.19 10.89
C LEU A 519 20.43 -1.10 10.51
N LEU A 520 21.06 -2.25 10.70
CA LEU A 520 20.44 -3.54 10.42
C LEU A 520 19.26 -3.80 11.36
N GLN A 521 19.36 -3.46 12.65
CA GLN A 521 18.30 -3.67 13.64
C GLN A 521 17.00 -2.91 13.33
N ILE A 522 17.07 -1.78 12.65
CA ILE A 522 15.90 -0.98 12.22
C ILE A 522 15.50 -1.27 10.76
N SER A 523 16.24 -2.14 10.09
CA SER A 523 15.90 -2.65 8.77
C SER A 523 14.86 -3.76 8.89
N PRO A 524 13.82 -3.78 8.02
CA PRO A 524 12.77 -4.80 8.05
C PRO A 524 13.26 -6.24 7.78
N GLU A 525 14.48 -6.43 7.28
CA GLU A 525 15.04 -7.75 6.92
C GLU A 525 15.84 -8.43 8.04
N SER A 526 16.11 -7.79 9.19
CA SER A 526 16.98 -8.40 10.20
C SER A 526 16.22 -9.22 11.24
N SER A 527 16.51 -10.53 11.30
CA SER A 527 16.20 -11.40 12.44
C SER A 527 17.33 -11.37 13.48
N LEU A 528 17.91 -10.18 13.73
CA LEU A 528 18.96 -10.02 14.74
C LEU A 528 18.31 -9.93 16.13
N THR A 529 17.97 -11.07 16.71
CA THR A 529 18.02 -11.19 18.17
C THR A 529 19.48 -11.00 18.56
N LEU A 530 19.78 -10.00 19.41
CA LEU A 530 21.07 -9.91 20.08
C LEU A 530 21.40 -11.29 20.66
N SER A 531 22.33 -12.03 20.07
CA SER A 531 22.84 -13.22 20.74
C SER A 531 23.59 -12.73 21.98
N ASP A 532 23.33 -13.35 23.13
CA ASP A 532 24.05 -13.14 24.40
C ASP A 532 25.58 -13.36 24.29
N GLU A 533 26.07 -13.76 23.11
CA GLU A 533 27.46 -14.12 22.83
C GLU A 533 28.35 -12.95 22.38
N ARG A 534 27.80 -11.80 21.97
CA ARG A 534 28.64 -10.70 21.43
C ARG A 534 29.23 -9.85 22.56
N ARG A 535 30.57 -9.76 22.62
CA ARG A 535 31.31 -9.04 23.67
C ARG A 535 31.89 -7.71 23.16
N ILE A 536 31.65 -6.63 23.89
CA ILE A 536 32.19 -5.28 23.68
C ILE A 536 33.26 -5.01 24.74
N THR A 537 34.44 -4.59 24.30
CA THR A 537 35.53 -4.19 25.19
C THR A 537 35.35 -2.74 25.63
N VAL A 538 35.28 -2.51 26.93
CA VAL A 538 35.06 -1.19 27.55
C VAL A 538 36.09 -0.93 28.64
N ARG A 539 36.55 0.32 28.74
CA ARG A 539 37.33 0.86 29.84
C ARG A 539 36.39 1.50 30.86
N ILE A 540 36.44 1.01 32.09
CA ILE A 540 35.59 1.46 33.19
C ILE A 540 36.08 2.81 33.73
N LEU A 541 35.18 3.80 33.84
CA LEU A 541 35.48 5.17 34.28
C LEU A 541 35.14 5.39 35.76
N GLU A 542 34.19 4.64 36.30
CA GLU A 542 33.76 4.69 37.70
C GLU A 542 33.58 3.28 38.28
N PRO A 543 33.75 3.05 39.59
CA PRO A 543 33.55 1.72 40.18
C PRO A 543 32.07 1.31 40.08
N ILE A 544 31.78 0.23 39.35
CA ILE A 544 30.41 -0.18 39.01
C ILE A 544 29.87 -1.24 39.99
N GLY A 545 30.74 -1.81 40.83
CA GLY A 545 30.40 -2.88 41.77
C GLY A 545 30.46 -4.26 41.11
N GLU A 546 29.71 -5.20 41.69
CA GLU A 546 29.62 -6.59 41.24
C GLU A 546 28.69 -6.73 40.02
N ILE A 547 29.19 -7.33 38.95
CA ILE A 547 28.43 -7.67 37.74
C ILE A 547 28.42 -9.19 37.54
N PHE A 548 27.37 -9.71 36.92
CA PHE A 548 27.27 -11.13 36.57
C PHE A 548 27.84 -11.35 35.16
N GLY A 549 28.83 -12.23 35.05
CA GLY A 549 29.38 -12.68 33.76
C GLY A 549 28.47 -13.69 33.06
N THR A 550 28.68 -13.88 31.76
CA THR A 550 27.99 -14.91 30.95
C THR A 550 28.36 -16.35 31.33
N ASP A 551 29.36 -16.51 32.17
CA ASP A 551 29.82 -17.76 32.79
C ASP A 551 29.21 -18.01 34.18
N GLU A 552 28.19 -17.23 34.55
CA GLU A 552 27.48 -17.27 35.83
C GLU A 552 28.36 -16.93 37.05
N ARG A 553 29.50 -16.25 36.85
CA ARG A 553 30.38 -15.78 37.92
C ARG A 553 30.23 -14.29 38.18
N VAL A 554 30.45 -13.88 39.43
CA VAL A 554 30.38 -12.48 39.85
C VAL A 554 31.75 -11.82 39.73
N TYR A 555 31.83 -10.71 38.98
CA TYR A 555 33.05 -9.93 38.78
C TYR A 555 32.90 -8.53 39.37
N THR A 556 33.88 -8.05 40.13
CA THR A 556 33.90 -6.64 40.56
C THR A 556 34.74 -5.82 39.58
N LEU A 557 34.12 -4.83 38.92
CA LEU A 557 34.81 -3.97 37.96
C LEU A 557 35.41 -2.73 38.64
N GLN A 558 36.72 -2.56 38.50
CA GLN A 558 37.44 -1.42 39.06
C GLN A 558 37.62 -0.28 38.04
N LYS A 559 37.79 0.94 38.56
CA LYS A 559 38.05 2.13 37.75
C LYS A 559 39.36 1.97 36.97
N SER A 560 39.33 2.37 35.70
CA SER A 560 40.40 2.22 34.68
C SER A 560 40.66 0.79 34.20
N GLN A 561 39.84 -0.20 34.58
CA GLN A 561 39.95 -1.57 34.10
C GLN A 561 39.38 -1.67 32.68
N ILE A 562 40.06 -2.39 31.79
CA ILE A 562 39.58 -2.70 30.43
C ILE A 562 39.02 -4.12 30.45
N VAL A 563 37.74 -4.27 30.13
CA VAL A 563 37.02 -5.55 30.21
C VAL A 563 36.14 -5.79 28.99
N SER A 564 36.04 -7.05 28.55
CA SER A 564 35.17 -7.46 27.46
C SER A 564 33.87 -8.05 28.01
N LEU A 565 32.78 -7.29 27.89
CA LEU A 565 31.46 -7.59 28.45
C LEU A 565 30.45 -7.88 27.34
N PRO A 566 29.43 -8.72 27.56
CA PRO A 566 28.32 -8.87 26.62
C PRO A 566 27.74 -7.50 26.24
N ALA A 567 27.34 -7.32 24.99
CA ALA A 567 26.80 -6.05 24.49
C ALA A 567 25.64 -5.55 25.36
N THR A 568 24.77 -6.46 25.78
CA THR A 568 23.64 -6.22 26.70
C THR A 568 24.06 -5.61 28.04
N ASN A 569 25.26 -5.91 28.53
CA ASN A 569 25.80 -5.39 29.78
C ASN A 569 26.74 -4.20 29.58
N ALA A 570 27.47 -4.14 28.47
CA ALA A 570 28.42 -3.07 28.16
C ALA A 570 27.69 -1.76 27.83
N ILE A 571 26.62 -1.84 27.03
CA ILE A 571 25.90 -0.67 26.50
C ILE A 571 25.33 0.21 27.64
N PRO A 572 24.60 -0.31 28.64
CA PRO A 572 24.07 0.51 29.73
C PRO A 572 25.15 1.20 30.58
N LEU A 573 26.35 0.64 30.68
CA LEU A 573 27.47 1.21 31.44
C LEU A 573 28.10 2.37 30.69
N ILE A 574 28.19 2.26 29.37
CA ILE A 574 28.66 3.35 28.51
C ILE A 574 27.62 4.49 28.48
N GLU A 575 26.33 4.17 28.38
CA GLU A 575 25.23 5.13 28.43
C GLU A 575 25.23 5.99 29.70
N ARG A 576 25.59 5.39 30.84
CA ARG A 576 25.65 6.10 32.14
C ARG A 576 26.96 6.86 32.36
N GLY A 577 27.87 6.86 31.39
CA GLY A 577 29.21 7.45 31.54
C GLY A 577 30.13 6.68 32.50
N ALA A 578 29.72 5.49 32.92
CA ALA A 578 30.48 4.64 33.84
C ALA A 578 31.57 3.82 33.10
N ALA A 579 31.52 3.74 31.77
CA ALA A 579 32.51 3.10 30.93
C ALA A 579 32.66 3.83 29.56
N ARG A 580 33.78 3.64 28.86
CA ARG A 580 34.04 4.15 27.50
C ARG A 580 34.73 3.10 26.64
N LEU A 581 34.73 3.26 25.32
CA LEU A 581 35.55 2.44 24.43
C LEU A 581 37.04 2.82 24.58
N PRO A 582 37.99 1.87 24.39
CA PRO A 582 39.42 2.16 24.36
C PRO A 582 39.78 3.12 23.22
N GLU A 583 40.67 4.09 23.46
CA GLU A 583 41.05 5.11 22.45
C GLU A 583 42.19 4.65 21.51
N ASP A 584 42.94 3.60 21.88
CA ASP A 584 44.09 3.10 21.12
C ASP A 584 44.02 1.57 20.92
N SER A 585 44.43 1.11 19.74
CA SER A 585 44.52 -0.32 19.37
C SER A 585 45.57 -1.12 20.17
N GLN A 586 46.36 -0.44 21.03
CA GLN A 586 47.31 -1.06 21.96
C GLN A 586 46.74 -1.30 23.36
N GLU A 587 45.52 -0.85 23.66
CA GLU A 587 44.82 -1.15 24.93
C GLU A 587 44.24 -2.58 24.91
N ARG A 588 45.11 -3.60 24.84
CA ARG A 588 44.69 -5.01 24.92
C ARG A 588 44.33 -5.39 26.38
N PRO A 589 43.31 -6.25 26.58
CA PRO A 589 42.91 -6.68 27.91
C PRO A 589 44.04 -7.45 28.62
N SER A 590 44.10 -7.36 29.95
CA SER A 590 44.82 -8.34 30.75
C SER A 590 44.07 -9.68 30.65
N ASP A 591 44.58 -10.62 29.86
CA ASP A 591 44.02 -11.96 29.73
C ASP A 591 43.95 -12.63 31.12
N ILE A 592 42.75 -12.98 31.57
CA ILE A 592 42.58 -13.99 32.62
C ILE A 592 42.73 -15.33 31.89
N SER A 593 43.95 -15.86 31.91
CA SER A 593 44.27 -17.21 31.42
C SER A 593 43.50 -18.25 32.22
N VAL A 594 42.69 -19.06 31.55
CA VAL A 594 42.24 -20.35 32.09
C VAL A 594 42.93 -21.43 31.25
N ASP A 595 43.87 -22.12 31.88
CA ASP A 595 44.53 -23.29 31.35
C ASP A 595 43.50 -24.38 31.02
N ILE A 596 43.60 -24.90 29.79
CA ILE A 596 42.83 -26.04 29.30
C ILE A 596 43.65 -27.28 29.62
N GLU A 597 43.50 -27.83 30.81
CA GLU A 597 43.91 -29.20 31.16
C GLU A 597 43.28 -29.54 32.52
N ASP A 598 42.07 -30.10 32.48
CA ASP A 598 41.52 -31.07 33.44
C ASP A 598 40.05 -31.33 33.09
N PHE A 599 39.88 -32.08 32.01
CA PHE A 599 38.62 -32.74 31.67
C PHE A 599 38.81 -34.22 31.97
N GLU A 600 38.39 -34.69 33.15
CA GLU A 600 37.71 -35.97 33.37
C GLU A 600 37.41 -36.20 34.87
N GLU A 601 36.36 -36.99 35.12
CA GLU A 601 35.89 -37.52 36.42
C GLU A 601 35.09 -36.59 37.36
N SER A 602 33.76 -36.61 37.21
CA SER A 602 32.90 -37.47 38.05
C SER A 602 31.41 -37.12 37.89
N GLN A 603 30.64 -38.13 37.52
CA GLN A 603 29.19 -38.17 37.70
C GLN A 603 28.86 -38.37 39.18
N SER A 604 28.05 -37.50 39.82
CA SER A 604 26.98 -37.93 40.77
C SER A 604 26.06 -36.77 41.23
N ASN A 605 24.75 -36.91 40.95
CA ASN A 605 23.52 -36.55 41.71
C ASN A 605 23.45 -35.23 42.54
N THR A 606 22.38 -34.42 42.52
CA THR A 606 20.97 -34.81 42.76
C THR A 606 19.97 -33.70 42.36
N PHE A 607 19.12 -33.93 41.35
CA PHE A 607 17.84 -33.24 41.14
C PHE A 607 16.77 -34.34 40.99
N THR A 608 15.74 -34.35 41.84
CA THR A 608 14.65 -35.34 41.71
C THR A 608 13.54 -34.79 40.81
N ARG A 609 13.30 -35.50 39.71
CA ARG A 609 12.30 -35.20 38.68
C ARG A 609 11.02 -36.01 38.99
N THR A 610 9.86 -35.37 39.08
CA THR A 610 8.55 -36.06 39.04
C THR A 610 7.82 -35.78 37.72
N SER A 611 6.88 -36.67 37.38
CA SER A 611 6.47 -37.03 36.00
C SER A 611 5.70 -35.99 35.19
N ASN A 612 5.52 -34.76 35.69
CA ASN A 612 4.78 -33.70 34.99
C ASN A 612 5.63 -32.43 34.74
N ASN A 613 6.94 -32.57 34.50
CA ASN A 613 7.83 -31.57 33.87
C ASN A 613 7.67 -30.07 34.28
N GLN A 614 7.15 -29.77 35.47
CA GLN A 614 6.96 -28.41 35.99
C GLN A 614 8.05 -28.11 37.03
N LYS A 615 8.76 -26.99 36.85
CA LYS A 615 9.74 -26.50 37.82
C LYS A 615 9.00 -26.13 39.12
N ILE A 616 9.52 -26.58 40.26
CA ILE A 616 8.98 -26.30 41.60
C ILE A 616 9.88 -25.28 42.29
N VAL A 617 9.27 -24.32 42.98
CA VAL A 617 9.98 -23.29 43.75
C VAL A 617 9.42 -23.25 45.18
N THR A 618 10.32 -23.08 46.13
CA THR A 618 9.96 -22.91 47.55
C THR A 618 9.84 -21.43 47.87
N ILE A 619 8.68 -21.05 48.41
CA ILE A 619 8.36 -19.67 48.76
C ILE A 619 8.03 -19.56 50.24
N LYS A 620 8.33 -18.40 50.84
CA LYS A 620 7.92 -18.06 52.21
C LYS A 620 6.82 -17.01 52.18
N MET A 621 5.72 -17.29 52.85
CA MET A 621 4.59 -16.37 52.95
C MET A 621 4.95 -15.16 53.81
N ILE A 622 4.79 -13.96 53.26
CA ILE A 622 5.05 -12.70 53.97
C ILE A 622 3.77 -12.17 54.64
N LYS A 623 2.59 -12.57 54.14
CA LYS A 623 1.26 -12.23 54.66
C LYS A 623 0.32 -13.44 54.53
N LYS A 624 -0.73 -13.49 55.37
CA LYS A 624 -1.77 -14.55 55.30
C LYS A 624 -2.51 -14.44 53.96
N TYR A 625 -2.65 -15.57 53.27
CA TYR A 625 -3.44 -15.65 52.05
C TYR A 625 -4.87 -16.14 52.39
N PRO A 626 -5.93 -15.47 51.92
CA PRO A 626 -7.29 -15.75 52.38
C PRO A 626 -7.89 -17.04 51.79
N GLU A 627 -7.34 -17.56 50.69
CA GLU A 627 -7.83 -18.76 49.99
C GLU A 627 -6.93 -19.98 50.26
N SER A 628 -7.43 -21.19 49.97
CA SER A 628 -6.62 -22.41 50.05
C SER A 628 -5.72 -22.54 48.81
N ILE A 629 -4.49 -22.98 49.04
CA ILE A 629 -3.46 -23.20 48.03
C ILE A 629 -3.19 -24.70 47.95
N LEU A 630 -3.18 -25.26 46.74
CA LEU A 630 -2.89 -26.67 46.54
C LEU A 630 -1.36 -26.88 46.51
N GLY A 631 -0.83 -27.63 47.48
CA GLY A 631 0.58 -27.99 47.55
C GLY A 631 0.97 -29.04 46.50
N VAL A 632 2.27 -29.17 46.24
CA VAL A 632 2.83 -30.17 45.29
C VAL A 632 2.53 -31.61 45.73
N ASP A 633 2.24 -31.83 47.01
CA ASP A 633 1.79 -33.10 47.59
C ASP A 633 0.28 -33.36 47.41
N GLY A 634 -0.44 -32.47 46.71
CA GLY A 634 -1.85 -32.60 46.37
C GLY A 634 -2.83 -32.24 47.48
N ARG A 635 -2.36 -31.62 48.57
CA ARG A 635 -3.22 -31.20 49.70
C ARG A 635 -3.50 -29.70 49.65
N GLU A 636 -4.70 -29.30 50.05
CA GLU A 636 -5.04 -27.89 50.20
C GLU A 636 -4.59 -27.32 51.55
N TYR A 637 -3.84 -26.22 51.50
CA TYR A 637 -3.30 -25.51 52.64
C TYR A 637 -3.88 -24.10 52.73
N ARG A 638 -4.32 -23.67 53.92
CA ARG A 638 -4.54 -22.25 54.20
C ARG A 638 -3.24 -21.65 54.68
N ALA A 639 -2.57 -20.90 53.82
CA ALA A 639 -1.22 -20.40 54.06
C ALA A 639 -1.23 -19.15 54.97
N GLU A 640 -0.60 -19.28 56.14
CA GLU A 640 -0.42 -18.20 57.10
C GLU A 640 0.94 -17.51 56.94
N ARG A 641 1.12 -16.38 57.62
CA ARG A 641 2.34 -15.60 57.55
C ARG A 641 3.52 -16.39 58.13
N ASN A 642 4.64 -16.41 57.41
CA ASN A 642 5.88 -17.16 57.64
C ASN A 642 5.87 -18.64 57.27
N ASP A 643 4.77 -19.18 56.75
CA ASP A 643 4.75 -20.54 56.24
C ASP A 643 5.69 -20.69 55.02
N VAL A 644 6.35 -21.83 54.94
CA VAL A 644 7.25 -22.19 53.83
C VAL A 644 6.60 -23.30 53.04
N ILE A 645 6.32 -23.04 51.76
CA ILE A 645 5.53 -23.92 50.91
C ILE A 645 6.24 -24.06 49.56
N SER A 646 6.35 -25.29 49.06
CA SER A 646 6.86 -25.57 47.72
C SER A 646 5.69 -25.70 46.75
N LEU A 647 5.71 -24.92 45.67
CA LEU A 647 4.65 -24.85 44.65
C LEU A 647 5.24 -24.92 43.24
N PRO A 648 4.49 -25.37 42.23
CA PRO A 648 4.87 -25.21 40.84
C PRO A 648 5.05 -23.72 40.49
N VAL A 649 6.01 -23.39 39.63
CA VAL A 649 6.32 -22.01 39.24
C VAL A 649 5.10 -21.20 38.77
N PRO A 650 4.17 -21.73 37.95
CA PRO A 650 2.99 -20.99 37.52
C PRO A 650 2.08 -20.55 38.67
N ASP A 651 2.03 -21.33 39.76
CA ASP A 651 1.18 -21.05 40.91
C ASP A 651 1.90 -20.17 41.94
N ALA A 652 3.24 -20.18 41.94
CA ALA A 652 4.07 -19.35 42.83
C ALA A 652 4.21 -17.89 42.35
N ILE A 653 4.27 -17.65 41.02
CA ILE A 653 4.48 -16.31 40.44
C ILE A 653 3.40 -15.30 40.88
N PRO A 654 2.09 -15.61 40.79
CA PRO A 654 1.05 -14.65 41.17
C PRO A 654 1.10 -14.25 42.65
N LEU A 655 1.54 -15.16 43.53
CA LEU A 655 1.68 -14.89 44.97
C LEU A 655 2.89 -13.99 45.26
N ILE A 656 3.95 -14.10 44.47
CA ILE A 656 5.16 -13.25 44.59
C ILE A 656 4.89 -11.86 44.00
N GLU A 657 4.33 -11.76 42.79
CA GLU A 657 4.04 -10.48 42.13
C GLU A 657 3.02 -9.65 42.91
N ARG A 658 2.01 -10.30 43.51
CA ARG A 658 1.03 -9.63 44.37
C ARG A 658 1.54 -9.37 45.80
N GLY A 659 2.80 -9.71 46.08
CA GLY A 659 3.49 -9.40 47.34
C GLY A 659 3.00 -10.19 48.57
N PHE A 660 2.36 -11.35 48.38
CA PHE A 660 1.95 -12.24 49.46
C PHE A 660 3.06 -13.17 49.92
N ALA A 661 4.01 -13.51 49.04
CA ALA A 661 5.12 -14.41 49.31
C ALA A 661 6.44 -13.88 48.74
N LYS A 662 7.58 -14.32 49.30
CA LYS A 662 8.91 -14.11 48.71
C LYS A 662 9.53 -15.47 48.39
N ARG A 663 10.21 -15.56 47.26
CA ARG A 663 11.01 -16.74 46.93
C ARG A 663 12.12 -16.93 47.97
N LEU A 664 12.29 -18.16 48.44
CA LEU A 664 13.48 -18.54 49.20
C LEU A 664 14.51 -19.05 48.19
N GLU A 665 15.64 -18.36 48.11
CA GLU A 665 16.83 -18.86 47.42
C GLU A 665 17.52 -19.81 48.39
N ASN A 666 17.44 -21.11 48.09
CA ASN A 666 18.40 -22.09 48.60
C ASN A 666 19.27 -22.53 47.43
#